data_AF-A0A317DJ06-F1
#
_entry.id   AF-A0A317DJ06-F1
#
_cell.length_a   1.000
_cell.length_b   1.000
_cell.length_c   1.000
_cell.angle_alpha   90.00
_cell.angle_beta   90.00
_cell.angle_gamma   90.00
#
_symmetry.space_group_name_H-M   'P 1'
#
loop_
_entity.id
_entity.type
_entity.pdbx_description
1 polymer ?
#
loop_
_entity_poly.entity_id
_entity_poly.type
_entity_poly.pdbx_seq_one_letter_code
_entity_poly.pdbx_strand_id
1 'polypeptide(L)'
;MSARTRARHALARTRKLGVAAALGLSLAAVATSAAASPGTAADGSTMSTTVINGDAHGGTIRFDVNGNAIDAHDGEIQRFGSRYYLYGTSYGCGYVRLERPATPWCGYRVYSSPDLAHWTDEGPLFDATTAAWQTRCNSSTLSCYRPHVAYNAASRKYVLWVNTYEVPVHFHVLTSDSPNGPFQEQRDLPKLALNGGGDMDLFVDDDGSAYLAYTLTGAGYDIAVERLDETYTTGSGAYTRLEVRNTEAPSLFRRAETYYLTLSDPNCAYCSGTGASYLTAPSPLGPWTGAMRGDAPIIDGQLKLANLGTVSKPGLDWTDYTLDLSVTPLQTGGGGAYAQAGWFFRAQDTRNGYAWLIGNYPHSGATGGNLTKVVYVNGQPAKVTVLKLPFPIVGGQRYQVRTEVLGSTFRTWVDGVLVDTTTDSTYATGRVGLRETTGESGLFDNVSVAAADGTLLFQEAFAGDTAQWIGLEPRKRGFPISEDSCGGQPADVAVLPAPGGRRYLFQSDRWNNGDQNEALATHYWEPLRFRADGSIEPLTCGAAYNLTLAGLKQGNDRSPADLDQSTGSAGFRAFCDTKGALRRAQTFIAGRSGVLSRVAYTSFQDNHPNGPLTVSITTMRPDGTRGGVLWTGAREVGDLSWAPAEVAVEPDIAVTAGTSYAVVVSAPTVTRGCYGMAYAPDDPYAGGAALVSTDGGTSWRVEQGRDLKLETSVRAGSATEAVSAAAP
;
A
#
# COMPACT_ATOMS: atom_id res chain seq x y z
N MET A 1 -56.47 8.71 2.28
CA MET A 1 -57.88 9.10 2.03
C MET A 1 -57.91 10.34 1.14
N SER A 2 -58.99 10.54 0.38
CA SER A 2 -59.12 11.59 -0.64
C SER A 2 -59.79 12.86 -0.12
N ALA A 3 -59.31 14.05 -0.52
CA ALA A 3 -60.07 15.26 -0.86
C ALA A 3 -59.13 16.47 -1.11
N ARG A 4 -59.41 17.47 -1.97
CA ARG A 4 -60.42 17.64 -3.05
C ARG A 4 -59.98 18.80 -3.97
N THR A 5 -60.23 18.66 -5.28
CA THR A 5 -60.37 19.75 -6.29
C THR A 5 -61.24 20.94 -5.82
N ARG A 6 -60.97 22.23 -6.12
CA ARG A 6 -61.33 23.03 -7.34
C ARG A 6 -61.11 24.54 -7.01
N ALA A 7 -61.05 25.53 -7.92
CA ALA A 7 -60.66 25.62 -9.35
C ALA A 7 -60.75 27.07 -9.91
N ARG A 8 -59.90 27.41 -10.90
CA ARG A 8 -60.11 28.34 -12.06
C ARG A 8 -60.27 29.89 -11.90
N HIS A 9 -59.47 30.59 -12.73
CA HIS A 9 -59.78 31.82 -13.51
C HIS A 9 -60.04 33.16 -12.78
N ALA A 10 -59.76 34.35 -13.32
CA ALA A 10 -58.91 34.80 -14.45
C ALA A 10 -58.73 36.35 -14.42
N LEU A 11 -57.74 36.87 -15.16
CA LEU A 11 -57.58 38.21 -15.82
C LEU A 11 -58.45 39.42 -15.37
N ALA A 12 -58.00 40.68 -15.38
CA ALA A 12 -56.70 41.34 -15.64
C ALA A 12 -56.83 42.88 -15.49
N ARG A 13 -55.76 43.63 -15.80
CA ARG A 13 -55.67 45.09 -16.13
C ARG A 13 -55.46 46.07 -14.96
N THR A 14 -54.69 47.18 -15.07
CA THR A 14 -53.57 47.62 -15.98
C THR A 14 -53.01 48.98 -15.47
N ARG A 15 -51.87 49.44 -16.05
CA ARG A 15 -51.31 50.83 -16.12
C ARG A 15 -50.31 51.17 -15.01
N LYS A 16 -49.18 51.86 -15.25
CA LYS A 16 -48.51 52.49 -16.43
C LYS A 16 -47.00 52.67 -16.03
N LEU A 17 -45.97 53.02 -16.82
CA LEU A 17 -45.59 53.01 -18.25
C LEU A 17 -44.37 53.96 -18.40
N GLY A 18 -43.32 53.56 -19.14
CA GLY A 18 -42.09 54.34 -19.43
C GLY A 18 -40.95 53.37 -19.83
N VAL A 19 -40.52 53.17 -21.09
CA VAL A 19 -40.03 54.07 -22.17
C VAL A 19 -38.68 54.70 -21.81
N ALA A 20 -37.55 54.59 -22.55
CA ALA A 20 -37.18 53.97 -23.86
C ALA A 20 -35.82 53.22 -23.71
N ALA A 21 -35.06 52.71 -24.69
CA ALA A 21 -34.95 52.78 -26.17
C ALA A 21 -34.09 51.55 -26.62
N ALA A 22 -33.88 51.12 -27.87
CA ALA A 22 -34.47 51.21 -29.21
C ALA A 22 -33.63 50.25 -30.09
N LEU A 23 -34.22 49.55 -31.07
CA LEU A 23 -33.54 48.55 -31.91
C LEU A 23 -32.78 49.17 -33.10
N GLY A 24 -31.79 48.42 -33.63
CA GLY A 24 -31.32 48.51 -35.02
C GLY A 24 -31.12 47.11 -35.62
N LEU A 25 -31.83 46.80 -36.71
CA LEU A 25 -31.66 45.55 -37.48
C LEU A 25 -30.49 45.66 -38.48
N SER A 26 -29.90 44.52 -38.85
CA SER A 26 -29.31 44.30 -40.18
C SER A 26 -29.24 42.80 -40.48
N LEU A 27 -29.47 42.40 -41.74
CA LEU A 27 -29.39 41.01 -42.20
C LEU A 27 -28.18 40.82 -43.14
N ALA A 28 -27.52 39.67 -42.98
CA ALA A 28 -26.78 38.89 -43.98
C ALA A 28 -25.78 39.59 -44.96
N ALA A 29 -24.50 39.21 -44.82
CA ALA A 29 -23.61 38.97 -45.95
C ALA A 29 -22.70 37.77 -45.63
N VAL A 30 -22.49 36.86 -46.58
CA VAL A 30 -21.60 35.70 -46.44
C VAL A 30 -20.16 36.13 -46.71
N ALA A 31 -19.26 35.83 -45.78
CA ALA A 31 -17.82 35.90 -46.01
C ALA A 31 -17.13 34.69 -45.34
N THR A 32 -16.31 33.99 -46.10
CA THR A 32 -15.52 32.84 -45.66
C THR A 32 -14.52 33.23 -44.58
N SER A 33 -14.63 32.64 -43.39
CA SER A 33 -13.58 32.73 -42.37
C SER A 33 -12.39 31.88 -42.79
N ALA A 34 -11.34 32.53 -43.30
CA ALA A 34 -10.05 31.89 -43.50
C ALA A 34 -9.50 31.32 -42.17
N ALA A 35 -8.74 30.23 -42.25
CA ALA A 35 -8.14 29.60 -41.08
C ALA A 35 -7.19 30.58 -40.37
N ALA A 36 -7.59 31.05 -39.20
CA ALA A 36 -6.65 31.68 -38.27
C ALA A 36 -5.74 30.59 -37.71
N SER A 37 -4.44 30.67 -38.03
CA SER A 37 -3.44 29.81 -37.41
C SER A 37 -3.47 30.01 -35.89
N PRO A 38 -3.30 28.95 -35.07
CA PRO A 38 -3.21 29.13 -33.62
C PRO A 38 -1.98 29.98 -33.31
N GLY A 39 -2.22 31.20 -32.84
CA GLY A 39 -1.17 32.06 -32.33
C GLY A 39 -0.46 31.38 -31.16
N THR A 40 0.85 31.23 -31.25
CA THR A 40 1.69 30.59 -30.23
C THR A 40 1.70 31.41 -28.95
N ALA A 41 0.76 31.15 -28.05
CA ALA A 41 0.86 31.54 -26.65
C ALA A 41 1.85 30.60 -25.94
N ALA A 42 3.14 30.88 -26.13
CA ALA A 42 4.19 30.27 -25.33
C ALA A 42 4.19 30.92 -23.93
N ASP A 43 3.49 30.32 -22.97
CA ASP A 43 3.78 30.56 -21.55
C ASP A 43 4.82 29.53 -21.09
N GLY A 44 6.08 29.93 -21.20
CA GLY A 44 7.24 29.04 -21.25
C GLY A 44 7.80 28.62 -19.89
N SER A 45 7.00 28.58 -18.83
CA SER A 45 7.45 28.07 -17.52
C SER A 45 7.29 26.54 -17.45
N THR A 46 8.29 25.80 -17.93
CA THR A 46 8.43 24.37 -17.64
C THR A 46 8.87 24.17 -16.19
N MET A 47 7.93 24.41 -15.27
CA MET A 47 8.04 24.03 -13.87
C MET A 47 8.38 22.54 -13.76
N SER A 48 9.13 22.18 -12.74
CA SER A 48 9.38 20.79 -12.36
C SER A 48 9.07 20.63 -10.88
N THR A 49 8.64 19.42 -10.51
CA THR A 49 8.38 19.00 -9.13
C THR A 49 9.30 17.84 -8.77
N THR A 50 9.53 17.62 -7.48
CA THR A 50 10.32 16.48 -7.00
C THR A 50 9.41 15.58 -6.16
N VAL A 51 9.15 14.38 -6.67
CA VAL A 51 8.57 13.30 -5.89
C VAL A 51 9.64 12.79 -4.95
N ILE A 52 9.38 12.87 -3.64
CA ILE A 52 10.26 12.32 -2.59
C ILE A 52 9.57 11.08 -2.01
N ASN A 53 10.23 9.94 -2.08
CA ASN A 53 9.81 8.64 -1.54
C ASN A 53 10.60 8.25 -0.28
N GLY A 54 11.70 8.95 0.01
CA GLY A 54 12.61 8.65 1.10
C GLY A 54 13.94 9.40 0.98
N ASP A 55 14.92 8.95 1.78
CA ASP A 55 16.31 9.40 1.75
C ASP A 55 17.25 8.23 2.12
N ALA A 56 18.49 8.50 2.54
CA ALA A 56 19.47 7.47 2.93
C ALA A 56 19.03 6.58 4.11
N HIS A 57 18.08 7.04 4.93
CA HIS A 57 17.52 6.32 6.08
C HIS A 57 16.19 5.60 5.76
N GLY A 58 15.85 5.42 4.48
CA GLY A 58 14.66 4.68 4.02
C GLY A 58 13.47 5.57 3.65
N GLY A 59 12.24 5.05 3.72
CA GLY A 59 11.03 5.81 3.39
C GLY A 59 10.74 6.97 4.35
N THR A 60 9.99 7.98 3.88
CA THR A 60 9.60 9.18 4.65
C THR A 60 8.08 9.42 4.56
N ILE A 61 7.50 10.01 5.60
CA ILE A 61 6.10 10.47 5.61
C ILE A 61 5.94 11.60 4.58
N ARG A 62 4.84 11.58 3.80
CA ARG A 62 4.37 12.74 3.03
C ARG A 62 3.32 13.48 3.86
N PHE A 63 3.53 14.78 4.06
CA PHE A 63 2.58 15.64 4.76
C PHE A 63 1.72 16.44 3.78
N ASP A 64 0.51 16.78 4.22
CA ASP A 64 -0.33 17.81 3.65
C ASP A 64 0.18 19.21 4.04
N VAL A 65 -0.33 20.24 3.38
CA VAL A 65 0.05 21.65 3.65
C VAL A 65 -0.29 22.11 5.07
N ASN A 66 -1.11 21.36 5.82
CA ASN A 66 -1.43 21.64 7.22
C ASN A 66 -0.52 20.89 8.21
N GLY A 67 0.41 20.08 7.73
CA GLY A 67 1.38 19.35 8.53
C GLY A 67 0.90 18.00 9.08
N ASN A 68 -0.19 17.44 8.55
CA ASN A 68 -0.69 16.09 8.83
C ASN A 68 -0.20 15.11 7.76
N ALA A 69 0.03 13.84 8.11
CA ALA A 69 0.36 12.80 7.14
C ALA A 69 -0.81 12.57 6.17
N ILE A 70 -0.49 12.28 4.91
CA ILE A 70 -1.48 11.90 3.91
C ILE A 70 -1.97 10.47 4.19
N ASP A 71 -3.18 10.39 4.75
CA ASP A 71 -3.94 9.17 5.03
C ASP A 71 -4.90 8.89 3.87
N ALA A 72 -4.34 8.38 2.76
CA ALA A 72 -5.05 7.93 1.55
C ALA A 72 -4.21 6.86 0.85
N HIS A 73 -4.60 5.60 1.04
CA HIS A 73 -3.89 4.42 0.54
C HIS A 73 -4.73 3.67 -0.49
N ASP A 74 -4.15 2.68 -1.18
CA ASP A 74 -4.77 1.72 -2.12
C ASP A 74 -5.51 2.26 -3.36
N GLY A 75 -5.73 3.58 -3.48
CA GLY A 75 -6.32 4.23 -4.65
C GLY A 75 -5.31 4.74 -5.69
N GLU A 76 -5.62 5.89 -6.30
CA GLU A 76 -5.03 6.39 -7.55
C GLU A 76 -4.67 7.89 -7.48
N ILE A 77 -3.84 8.37 -8.42
CA ILE A 77 -3.69 9.80 -8.72
C ILE A 77 -4.32 10.14 -10.07
N GLN A 78 -5.42 10.88 -10.04
CA GLN A 78 -6.04 11.43 -11.25
C GLN A 78 -5.72 12.91 -11.43
N ARG A 79 -5.86 13.42 -12.67
CA ARG A 79 -5.78 14.85 -12.94
C ARG A 79 -7.09 15.39 -13.52
N PHE A 80 -7.73 16.25 -12.75
CA PHE A 80 -8.93 16.97 -13.18
C PHE A 80 -8.64 18.47 -13.31
N GLY A 81 -8.73 18.98 -14.53
CA GLY A 81 -8.40 20.37 -14.86
C GLY A 81 -6.94 20.72 -14.53
N SER A 82 -6.73 21.66 -13.61
CA SER A 82 -5.40 22.14 -13.19
C SER A 82 -4.97 21.64 -11.81
N ARG A 83 -5.56 20.56 -11.29
CA ARG A 83 -5.15 19.93 -10.02
C ARG A 83 -5.03 18.42 -10.20
N TYR A 84 -4.10 17.84 -9.46
CA TYR A 84 -3.99 16.41 -9.24
C TYR A 84 -4.82 16.06 -8.00
N TYR A 85 -5.43 14.87 -8.00
CA TYR A 85 -6.24 14.36 -6.90
C TYR A 85 -5.73 12.97 -6.55
N LEU A 86 -5.31 12.76 -5.30
CA LEU A 86 -4.96 11.48 -4.73
C LEU A 86 -6.17 10.98 -3.95
N TYR A 87 -6.71 9.84 -4.38
CA TYR A 87 -7.84 9.16 -3.74
C TYR A 87 -7.33 7.95 -2.97
N GLY A 88 -7.93 7.63 -1.83
CA GLY A 88 -7.55 6.42 -1.11
C GLY A 88 -8.34 6.14 0.15
N THR A 89 -8.17 4.94 0.68
CA THR A 89 -8.72 4.50 1.97
C THR A 89 -7.98 5.17 3.12
N SER A 90 -8.73 5.59 4.14
CA SER A 90 -8.20 6.21 5.35
C SER A 90 -8.21 5.21 6.53
N TYR A 91 -7.18 5.28 7.37
CA TYR A 91 -6.98 4.44 8.55
C TYR A 91 -6.86 5.27 9.84
N GLY A 92 -6.69 6.59 9.72
CA GLY A 92 -6.41 7.52 10.82
C GLY A 92 -7.50 7.66 11.88
N CYS A 93 -8.70 7.13 11.67
CA CYS A 93 -9.75 7.03 12.70
C CYS A 93 -9.59 5.80 13.64
N GLY A 94 -8.62 4.92 13.38
CA GLY A 94 -8.45 3.66 14.11
C GLY A 94 -9.18 2.47 13.48
N TYR A 95 -9.27 2.42 12.14
CA TYR A 95 -9.73 1.23 11.44
C TYR A 95 -8.66 0.14 11.46
N VAL A 96 -8.97 -1.02 12.05
CA VAL A 96 -8.01 -2.13 12.25
C VAL A 96 -8.57 -3.39 11.60
N ARG A 97 -8.06 -3.76 10.43
CA ARG A 97 -8.55 -4.88 9.60
C ARG A 97 -8.68 -6.18 10.40
N LEU A 98 -9.83 -6.84 10.30
CA LEU A 98 -10.19 -8.09 10.98
C LEU A 98 -10.25 -8.04 12.53
N GLU A 99 -10.15 -6.86 13.16
CA GLU A 99 -10.24 -6.75 14.62
C GLU A 99 -11.61 -7.22 15.19
N ARG A 100 -11.57 -7.76 16.42
CA ARG A 100 -12.75 -8.14 17.22
C ARG A 100 -12.63 -7.52 18.63
N PRO A 101 -13.57 -6.66 19.07
CA PRO A 101 -14.78 -6.20 18.38
C PRO A 101 -14.46 -5.39 17.11
N ALA A 102 -15.42 -5.26 16.20
CA ALA A 102 -15.20 -4.57 14.94
C ALA A 102 -14.99 -3.06 15.16
N THR A 103 -13.98 -2.50 14.48
CA THR A 103 -13.68 -1.07 14.47
C THR A 103 -14.38 -0.37 13.30
N PRO A 104 -14.76 0.92 13.46
CA PRO A 104 -15.44 1.66 12.42
C PRO A 104 -14.52 1.90 11.23
N TRP A 105 -15.09 1.89 10.02
CA TRP A 105 -14.36 2.24 8.80
C TRP A 105 -14.27 3.76 8.66
N CYS A 106 -13.08 4.29 8.35
CA CYS A 106 -12.86 5.74 8.28
C CYS A 106 -13.43 6.37 7.01
N GLY A 107 -13.70 5.57 5.98
CA GLY A 107 -14.09 6.05 4.66
C GLY A 107 -12.89 6.30 3.74
N TYR A 108 -13.20 6.89 2.59
CA TYR A 108 -12.20 7.35 1.63
C TYR A 108 -11.89 8.83 1.81
N ARG A 109 -10.61 9.17 1.71
CA ARG A 109 -10.10 10.53 1.67
C ARG A 109 -9.70 10.92 0.26
N VAL A 110 -9.68 12.23 0.03
CA VAL A 110 -9.17 12.85 -1.19
C VAL A 110 -8.24 13.99 -0.80
N TYR A 111 -7.06 14.01 -1.39
CA TYR A 111 -6.12 15.12 -1.30
C TYR A 111 -5.94 15.72 -2.68
N SER A 112 -5.82 17.04 -2.79
CA SER A 112 -5.56 17.68 -4.08
C SER A 112 -4.31 18.54 -4.07
N SER A 113 -3.58 18.56 -5.19
CA SER A 113 -2.31 19.27 -5.32
C SER A 113 -2.22 20.06 -6.63
N PRO A 114 -1.56 21.23 -6.64
CA PRO A 114 -1.22 21.94 -7.86
C PRO A 114 0.11 21.46 -8.50
N ASP A 115 0.93 20.70 -7.77
CA ASP A 115 2.30 20.34 -8.17
C ASP A 115 2.80 18.93 -7.77
N LEU A 116 1.95 18.05 -7.22
CA LEU A 116 2.28 16.73 -6.65
C LEU A 116 3.21 16.76 -5.41
N ALA A 117 3.63 17.93 -4.93
CA ALA A 117 4.45 18.07 -3.73
C ALA A 117 3.61 18.58 -2.55
N HIS A 118 2.85 19.66 -2.77
CA HIS A 118 2.01 20.30 -1.75
C HIS A 118 0.56 19.81 -1.87
N TRP A 119 0.08 19.07 -0.89
CA TRP A 119 -1.24 18.41 -0.92
C TRP A 119 -2.20 19.05 0.07
N THR A 120 -3.45 19.27 -0.32
CA THR A 120 -4.52 19.79 0.54
C THR A 120 -5.52 18.66 0.82
N ASP A 121 -5.81 18.33 2.08
CA ASP A 121 -6.95 17.47 2.45
C ASP A 121 -8.25 18.16 2.00
N GLU A 122 -8.96 17.52 1.07
CA GLU A 122 -10.26 17.98 0.55
C GLU A 122 -11.43 17.36 1.34
N GLY A 123 -11.15 16.51 2.33
CA GLY A 123 -12.14 15.86 3.18
C GLY A 123 -12.52 14.43 2.72
N PRO A 124 -13.60 13.88 3.27
CA PRO A 124 -14.10 12.57 2.89
C PRO A 124 -14.92 12.62 1.59
N LEU A 125 -14.80 11.58 0.75
CA LEU A 125 -15.58 11.50 -0.51
C LEU A 125 -17.10 11.45 -0.29
N PHE A 126 -17.55 10.92 0.84
CA PHE A 126 -18.95 10.86 1.27
C PHE A 126 -19.02 10.54 2.77
N ASP A 127 -20.21 10.59 3.36
CA ASP A 127 -20.41 10.23 4.77
C ASP A 127 -20.30 8.71 5.00
N ALA A 128 -19.10 8.27 5.40
CA ALA A 128 -18.83 6.90 5.78
C ALA A 128 -19.44 6.49 7.14
N THR A 129 -19.93 7.43 7.97
CA THR A 129 -20.45 7.13 9.32
C THR A 129 -21.85 6.51 9.31
N THR A 130 -22.55 6.57 8.16
CA THR A 130 -23.90 5.99 8.03
C THR A 130 -23.90 4.48 8.33
N ALA A 131 -25.02 3.99 8.88
CA ALA A 131 -25.16 2.58 9.23
C ALA A 131 -25.00 1.62 8.02
N ALA A 132 -25.28 2.08 6.79
CA ALA A 132 -25.06 1.29 5.58
C ALA A 132 -23.55 1.05 5.34
N TRP A 133 -22.76 2.12 5.22
CA TRP A 133 -21.31 2.04 5.03
C TRP A 133 -20.61 1.35 6.21
N GLN A 134 -21.04 1.61 7.45
CA GLN A 134 -20.49 0.90 8.62
C GLN A 134 -20.89 -0.58 8.70
N THR A 135 -22.03 -1.01 8.14
CA THR A 135 -22.35 -2.45 8.02
C THR A 135 -21.50 -3.10 6.94
N ARG A 136 -21.25 -2.39 5.85
CA ARG A 136 -20.57 -2.86 4.64
C ARG A 136 -19.04 -2.94 4.76
N CYS A 137 -18.40 -1.98 5.44
CA CYS A 137 -16.97 -1.74 5.36
C CYS A 137 -16.20 -1.87 6.69
N ASN A 138 -16.88 -2.06 7.83
CA ASN A 138 -16.20 -2.20 9.12
C ASN A 138 -15.18 -3.35 9.10
N SER A 139 -14.28 -3.38 10.09
CA SER A 139 -13.12 -4.27 10.05
C SER A 139 -13.41 -5.76 9.87
N SER A 140 -14.64 -6.22 10.15
CA SER A 140 -15.02 -7.62 9.96
C SER A 140 -15.33 -8.04 8.52
N THR A 141 -15.30 -7.11 7.56
CA THR A 141 -15.82 -7.31 6.18
C THR A 141 -14.77 -7.38 5.07
N LEU A 142 -13.52 -6.96 5.35
CA LEU A 142 -12.44 -6.78 4.35
C LEU A 142 -12.90 -6.07 3.06
N SER A 143 -13.80 -5.09 3.18
CA SER A 143 -14.40 -4.39 2.04
C SER A 143 -14.06 -2.91 2.06
N CYS A 144 -14.27 -2.24 0.93
CA CYS A 144 -14.17 -0.81 0.75
C CYS A 144 -12.72 -0.29 0.76
N TYR A 145 -11.96 -0.79 -0.21
CA TYR A 145 -10.64 -0.36 -0.61
C TYR A 145 -10.66 0.16 -2.06
N ARG A 146 -9.49 0.59 -2.55
CA ARG A 146 -9.13 0.87 -3.94
C ARG A 146 -10.12 1.77 -4.70
N PRO A 147 -10.49 2.96 -4.17
CA PRO A 147 -11.44 3.86 -4.81
C PRO A 147 -10.85 4.43 -6.12
N HIS A 148 -11.63 4.39 -7.22
CA HIS A 148 -11.22 4.96 -8.51
C HIS A 148 -12.31 5.87 -9.09
N VAL A 149 -11.92 7.02 -9.64
CA VAL A 149 -12.79 8.11 -10.09
C VAL A 149 -12.51 8.48 -11.54
N ALA A 150 -13.54 8.39 -12.39
CA ALA A 150 -13.49 8.88 -13.77
C ALA A 150 -14.36 10.12 -13.96
N TYR A 151 -13.96 11.03 -14.85
CA TYR A 151 -14.82 12.12 -15.31
C TYR A 151 -15.57 11.72 -16.59
N ASN A 152 -16.90 11.66 -16.53
CA ASN A 152 -17.74 11.46 -17.70
C ASN A 152 -18.08 12.81 -18.35
N ALA A 153 -17.51 13.07 -19.53
CA ALA A 153 -17.68 14.34 -20.23
C ALA A 153 -19.11 14.58 -20.77
N ALA A 154 -19.87 13.52 -21.04
CA ALA A 154 -21.23 13.61 -21.56
C ALA A 154 -22.24 14.02 -20.48
N SER A 155 -22.18 13.37 -19.31
CA SER A 155 -23.03 13.69 -18.15
C SER A 155 -22.48 14.87 -17.31
N ARG A 156 -21.19 15.19 -17.49
CA ARG A 156 -20.39 16.13 -16.69
C ARG A 156 -20.27 15.75 -15.21
N LYS A 157 -20.39 14.45 -14.90
CA LYS A 157 -20.24 13.91 -13.54
C LYS A 157 -18.89 13.24 -13.35
N TYR A 158 -18.42 13.26 -12.11
CA TYR A 158 -17.40 12.34 -11.63
C TYR A 158 -18.10 11.06 -11.19
N VAL A 159 -17.53 9.91 -11.55
CA VAL A 159 -18.06 8.57 -11.30
C VAL A 159 -17.03 7.80 -10.50
N LEU A 160 -17.38 7.47 -9.26
CA LEU A 160 -16.54 6.74 -8.31
C LEU A 160 -17.00 5.28 -8.25
N TRP A 161 -16.09 4.34 -8.48
CA TRP A 161 -16.30 2.92 -8.21
C TRP A 161 -15.63 2.54 -6.88
N VAL A 162 -16.26 1.66 -6.11
CA VAL A 162 -15.74 1.15 -4.80
C VAL A 162 -15.96 -0.36 -4.69
N ASN A 163 -14.98 -1.11 -4.15
CA ASN A 163 -15.07 -2.58 -4.02
C ASN A 163 -15.71 -3.02 -2.69
N THR A 164 -16.64 -3.97 -2.72
CA THR A 164 -17.42 -4.35 -1.53
C THR A 164 -17.91 -5.80 -1.62
N TYR A 165 -17.61 -6.66 -0.64
CA TYR A 165 -17.82 -8.11 -0.79
C TYR A 165 -19.22 -8.64 -0.40
N GLU A 166 -20.18 -7.76 -0.10
CA GLU A 166 -21.53 -8.14 0.33
C GLU A 166 -22.55 -8.30 -0.82
N VAL A 167 -22.24 -7.83 -2.03
CA VAL A 167 -23.09 -7.93 -3.23
C VAL A 167 -22.43 -8.76 -4.35
N PRO A 168 -23.15 -9.57 -5.15
CA PRO A 168 -22.52 -10.53 -6.07
C PRO A 168 -21.52 -9.95 -7.10
N VAL A 169 -21.72 -8.71 -7.54
CA VAL A 169 -20.83 -8.01 -8.48
C VAL A 169 -19.53 -7.52 -7.80
N HIS A 170 -19.52 -7.47 -6.47
CA HIS A 170 -18.52 -6.91 -5.55
C HIS A 170 -18.20 -5.42 -5.71
N PHE A 171 -19.12 -4.61 -6.25
CA PHE A 171 -18.92 -3.17 -6.46
C PHE A 171 -20.18 -2.35 -6.21
N HIS A 172 -19.99 -1.10 -5.76
CA HIS A 172 -20.98 -0.03 -5.87
C HIS A 172 -20.42 1.13 -6.68
N VAL A 173 -21.31 1.93 -7.25
CA VAL A 173 -20.97 3.14 -7.99
C VAL A 173 -21.61 4.34 -7.34
N LEU A 174 -20.86 5.43 -7.25
CA LEU A 174 -21.32 6.72 -6.76
C LEU A 174 -21.02 7.80 -7.80
N THR A 175 -21.73 8.93 -7.75
CA THR A 175 -21.48 10.08 -8.65
C THR A 175 -21.48 11.41 -7.93
N SER A 176 -20.72 12.38 -8.44
CA SER A 176 -20.73 13.77 -7.96
C SER A 176 -20.60 14.79 -9.10
N ASP A 177 -20.92 16.06 -8.81
CA ASP A 177 -20.63 17.22 -9.67
C ASP A 177 -19.18 17.73 -9.50
N SER A 178 -18.48 17.31 -8.44
CA SER A 178 -17.13 17.74 -8.09
C SER A 178 -16.17 16.56 -7.92
N PRO A 179 -14.86 16.72 -8.21
CA PRO A 179 -13.87 15.64 -8.10
C PRO A 179 -13.64 15.20 -6.65
N ASN A 180 -13.85 16.09 -5.68
CA ASN A 180 -13.75 15.85 -4.24
C ASN A 180 -15.10 15.51 -3.57
N GLY A 181 -16.18 15.35 -4.35
CA GLY A 181 -17.49 15.00 -3.80
C GLY A 181 -18.30 16.18 -3.25
N PRO A 182 -19.26 15.92 -2.34
CA PRO A 182 -19.66 14.61 -1.85
C PRO A 182 -20.24 13.74 -2.98
N PHE A 183 -19.89 12.46 -2.97
CA PHE A 183 -20.39 11.46 -3.89
C PHE A 183 -21.70 10.85 -3.37
N GLN A 184 -22.63 10.56 -4.29
CA GLN A 184 -23.93 9.97 -3.99
C GLN A 184 -24.03 8.59 -4.65
N GLU A 185 -24.35 7.57 -3.84
CA GLU A 185 -24.52 6.18 -4.27
C GLU A 185 -25.64 6.05 -5.30
N GLN A 186 -25.37 5.30 -6.37
CA GLN A 186 -26.38 4.97 -7.37
C GLN A 186 -27.41 4.01 -6.77
N ARG A 187 -28.69 4.23 -7.12
CA ARG A 187 -29.80 3.44 -6.58
C ARG A 187 -29.72 1.96 -6.96
N ASP A 188 -29.30 1.69 -8.18
CA ASP A 188 -29.24 0.35 -8.75
C ASP A 188 -27.77 -0.11 -8.79
N LEU A 189 -27.52 -1.36 -8.42
CA LEU A 189 -26.17 -1.94 -8.48
C LEU A 189 -25.64 -1.99 -9.94
N PRO A 190 -24.33 -1.82 -10.15
CA PRO A 190 -23.73 -2.03 -11.46
C PRO A 190 -23.94 -3.48 -11.90
N LYS A 191 -24.06 -3.69 -13.22
CA LYS A 191 -24.10 -5.01 -13.85
C LYS A 191 -22.86 -5.17 -14.70
N LEU A 192 -22.00 -6.11 -14.32
CA LEU A 192 -20.84 -6.54 -15.10
C LEU A 192 -21.13 -7.90 -15.74
N ALA A 193 -20.38 -8.25 -16.78
CA ALA A 193 -20.41 -9.55 -17.42
C ALA A 193 -19.97 -10.69 -16.49
N LEU A 194 -19.09 -10.38 -15.53
CA LEU A 194 -18.59 -11.32 -14.52
C LEU A 194 -18.80 -10.77 -13.11
N ASN A 195 -19.28 -11.64 -12.22
CA ASN A 195 -19.38 -11.40 -10.78
C ASN A 195 -18.06 -11.73 -10.05
N GLY A 196 -17.96 -11.35 -8.78
CA GLY A 196 -16.82 -11.74 -7.94
C GLY A 196 -15.59 -10.85 -8.09
N GLY A 197 -15.77 -9.55 -8.32
CA GLY A 197 -14.69 -8.56 -8.38
C GLY A 197 -13.85 -8.43 -7.10
N GLY A 198 -12.86 -7.55 -7.13
CA GLY A 198 -11.92 -7.30 -6.03
C GLY A 198 -11.18 -5.99 -6.28
N ASP A 199 -9.85 -6.01 -6.27
CA ASP A 199 -9.05 -4.87 -6.74
C ASP A 199 -9.40 -4.51 -8.19
N MET A 200 -9.60 -3.22 -8.44
CA MET A 200 -10.03 -2.69 -9.75
C MET A 200 -9.33 -1.38 -10.12
N ASP A 201 -9.36 -1.03 -11.39
CA ASP A 201 -9.01 0.29 -11.93
C ASP A 201 -10.04 0.71 -13.01
N LEU A 202 -10.18 2.01 -13.21
CA LEU A 202 -11.17 2.67 -14.05
C LEU A 202 -10.51 3.54 -15.13
N PHE A 203 -10.29 2.95 -16.30
CA PHE A 203 -9.64 3.62 -17.43
C PHE A 203 -10.65 4.31 -18.36
N VAL A 204 -10.37 5.55 -18.76
CA VAL A 204 -11.09 6.25 -19.84
C VAL A 204 -10.12 6.49 -21.00
N ASP A 205 -10.45 5.98 -22.18
CA ASP A 205 -9.64 6.14 -23.39
C ASP A 205 -9.89 7.49 -24.08
N ASP A 206 -9.01 7.84 -25.01
CA ASP A 206 -9.01 9.12 -25.72
C ASP A 206 -10.24 9.31 -26.64
N ASP A 207 -11.00 8.25 -26.91
CA ASP A 207 -12.29 8.29 -27.65
C ASP A 207 -13.51 8.52 -26.72
N GLY A 208 -13.31 8.52 -25.41
CA GLY A 208 -14.39 8.62 -24.41
C GLY A 208 -15.04 7.29 -24.02
N SER A 209 -14.56 6.14 -24.51
CA SER A 209 -14.93 4.82 -24.00
C SER A 209 -14.29 4.58 -22.64
N ALA A 210 -15.07 4.13 -21.64
CA ALA A 210 -14.56 3.73 -20.34
C ALA A 210 -14.48 2.21 -20.18
N TYR A 211 -13.56 1.75 -19.35
CA TYR A 211 -13.28 0.34 -19.07
C TYR A 211 -13.00 0.14 -17.59
N LEU A 212 -13.55 -0.93 -17.01
CA LEU A 212 -13.16 -1.41 -15.69
C LEU A 212 -12.20 -2.59 -15.86
N ALA A 213 -10.99 -2.48 -15.33
CA ALA A 213 -10.09 -3.60 -15.14
C ALA A 213 -10.26 -4.12 -13.71
N TYR A 214 -10.54 -5.41 -13.50
CA TYR A 214 -10.87 -5.93 -12.17
C TYR A 214 -10.43 -7.37 -11.91
N THR A 215 -10.07 -7.63 -10.66
CA THR A 215 -9.58 -8.92 -10.17
C THR A 215 -10.74 -9.87 -9.87
N LEU A 216 -10.71 -11.06 -10.46
CA LEU A 216 -11.70 -12.11 -10.24
C LEU A 216 -11.26 -13.00 -9.06
N THR A 217 -11.58 -12.56 -7.85
CA THR A 217 -11.18 -13.22 -6.58
C THR A 217 -11.62 -14.69 -6.54
N GLY A 218 -12.84 -14.99 -7.03
CA GLY A 218 -13.38 -16.34 -7.14
C GLY A 218 -12.88 -17.19 -8.32
N ALA A 219 -12.07 -16.63 -9.24
CA ALA A 219 -11.60 -17.31 -10.46
C ALA A 219 -10.09 -17.56 -10.49
N GLY A 220 -9.46 -17.65 -9.31
CA GLY A 220 -8.02 -17.86 -9.17
C GLY A 220 -7.18 -16.59 -9.33
N TYR A 221 -7.76 -15.42 -8.99
CA TYR A 221 -7.10 -14.12 -9.12
C TYR A 221 -6.59 -13.87 -10.55
N ASP A 222 -7.48 -14.11 -11.52
CA ASP A 222 -7.33 -13.68 -12.91
C ASP A 222 -7.86 -12.24 -13.04
N ILE A 223 -7.45 -11.51 -14.07
CA ILE A 223 -7.92 -10.15 -14.35
C ILE A 223 -8.94 -10.18 -15.50
N ALA A 224 -10.03 -9.45 -15.35
CA ALA A 224 -10.96 -9.12 -16.42
C ALA A 224 -10.81 -7.64 -16.83
N VAL A 225 -11.05 -7.34 -18.10
CA VAL A 225 -11.26 -5.96 -18.58
C VAL A 225 -12.60 -5.93 -19.28
N GLU A 226 -13.52 -5.09 -18.81
CA GLU A 226 -14.86 -4.90 -19.39
C GLU A 226 -15.08 -3.45 -19.79
N ARG A 227 -15.66 -3.24 -20.98
CA ARG A 227 -16.09 -1.92 -21.43
C ARG A 227 -17.36 -1.51 -20.68
N LEU A 228 -17.37 -0.31 -20.12
CA LEU A 228 -18.55 0.27 -19.48
C LEU A 228 -19.52 0.87 -20.53
N ASP A 229 -20.74 1.17 -20.11
CA ASP A 229 -21.71 1.92 -20.92
C ASP A 229 -21.39 3.42 -20.97
N GLU A 230 -22.22 4.20 -21.68
CA GLU A 230 -22.02 5.64 -21.87
C GLU A 230 -22.14 6.47 -20.56
N THR A 231 -22.69 5.91 -19.48
CA THR A 231 -22.77 6.60 -18.17
C THR A 231 -21.54 6.34 -17.30
N TYR A 232 -20.74 5.33 -17.64
CA TYR A 232 -19.65 4.76 -16.83
C TYR A 232 -20.12 4.13 -15.50
N THR A 233 -21.43 3.90 -15.30
CA THR A 233 -21.97 3.36 -14.04
C THR A 233 -22.35 1.88 -14.11
N THR A 234 -22.22 1.24 -15.26
CA THR A 234 -22.44 -0.21 -15.43
C THR A 234 -21.62 -0.76 -16.59
N GLY A 235 -21.39 -2.07 -16.59
CA GLY A 235 -20.78 -2.79 -17.71
C GLY A 235 -21.69 -2.83 -18.93
N SER A 236 -21.07 -2.88 -20.11
CA SER A 236 -21.76 -3.08 -21.40
C SER A 236 -21.95 -4.56 -21.75
N GLY A 237 -21.35 -5.48 -21.00
CA GLY A 237 -21.28 -6.90 -21.32
C GLY A 237 -20.14 -7.29 -22.27
N ALA A 238 -19.39 -6.32 -22.83
CA ALA A 238 -18.24 -6.58 -23.69
C ALA A 238 -16.94 -6.65 -22.88
N TYR A 239 -16.44 -7.86 -22.64
CA TYR A 239 -15.30 -8.13 -21.77
C TYR A 239 -14.25 -9.06 -22.39
N THR A 240 -13.07 -9.07 -21.78
CA THR A 240 -12.04 -10.10 -21.98
C THR A 240 -11.51 -10.57 -20.62
N ARG A 241 -10.97 -11.78 -20.57
CA ARG A 241 -10.16 -12.27 -19.44
C ARG A 241 -8.71 -12.33 -19.87
N LEU A 242 -7.79 -11.99 -18.96
CA LEU A 242 -6.38 -11.95 -19.28
C LEU A 242 -5.73 -13.33 -19.28
N GLU A 243 -6.34 -14.32 -18.60
CA GLU A 243 -5.82 -15.69 -18.42
C GLU A 243 -4.55 -15.74 -17.56
N VAL A 244 -4.40 -14.76 -16.68
CA VAL A 244 -3.42 -14.77 -15.58
C VAL A 244 -4.03 -15.46 -14.36
N ARG A 245 -3.22 -15.72 -13.33
CA ARG A 245 -3.63 -16.34 -12.06
C ARG A 245 -2.72 -15.90 -10.94
N ASN A 246 -3.24 -15.86 -9.72
CA ASN A 246 -2.54 -15.34 -8.55
C ASN A 246 -2.00 -13.94 -8.83
N THR A 247 -2.86 -13.03 -9.33
CA THR A 247 -2.53 -11.63 -9.66
C THR A 247 -3.64 -10.67 -9.23
N GLU A 248 -3.30 -9.46 -8.78
CA GLU A 248 -4.26 -8.45 -8.32
C GLU A 248 -3.77 -7.02 -8.61
N ALA A 249 -4.40 -5.99 -8.05
CA ALA A 249 -4.08 -4.58 -8.28
C ALA A 249 -3.85 -4.18 -9.77
N PRO A 250 -4.78 -4.50 -10.70
CA PRO A 250 -4.66 -4.10 -12.10
C PRO A 250 -4.73 -2.57 -12.24
N SER A 251 -3.88 -1.97 -13.07
CA SER A 251 -3.99 -0.56 -13.53
C SER A 251 -3.71 -0.48 -15.03
N LEU A 252 -4.62 0.15 -15.78
CA LEU A 252 -4.76 0.11 -17.23
C LEU A 252 -4.51 1.51 -17.82
N PHE A 253 -3.50 1.62 -18.69
CA PHE A 253 -3.18 2.87 -19.37
C PHE A 253 -2.80 2.67 -20.84
N ARG A 254 -2.95 3.73 -21.64
CA ARG A 254 -2.54 3.77 -23.05
C ARG A 254 -1.29 4.60 -23.25
N ARG A 255 -0.35 4.09 -24.06
CA ARG A 255 0.83 4.82 -24.56
C ARG A 255 0.99 4.56 -26.06
N ALA A 256 0.83 5.61 -26.86
CA ALA A 256 0.69 5.52 -28.32
C ALA A 256 -0.43 4.51 -28.70
N GLU A 257 -0.17 3.58 -29.61
CA GLU A 257 -1.14 2.56 -30.04
C GLU A 257 -1.08 1.27 -29.21
N THR A 258 -0.50 1.31 -28.01
CA THR A 258 -0.40 0.15 -27.12
C THR A 258 -1.05 0.44 -25.77
N TYR A 259 -1.87 -0.51 -25.33
CA TYR A 259 -2.46 -0.55 -24.00
C TYR A 259 -1.57 -1.41 -23.11
N TYR A 260 -1.39 -0.97 -21.87
CA TYR A 260 -0.58 -1.61 -20.85
C TYR A 260 -1.47 -1.85 -19.65
N LEU A 261 -1.30 -3.00 -19.01
CA LEU A 261 -1.91 -3.26 -17.71
C LEU A 261 -0.82 -3.70 -16.75
N THR A 262 -0.47 -2.85 -15.80
CA THR A 262 0.38 -3.22 -14.66
C THR A 262 -0.44 -3.95 -13.61
N LEU A 263 0.19 -4.90 -12.91
CA LEU A 263 -0.47 -5.70 -11.87
C LEU A 263 0.54 -6.27 -10.88
N SER A 264 0.04 -6.63 -9.70
CA SER A 264 0.71 -7.45 -8.71
C SER A 264 0.80 -8.90 -9.22
N ASP A 265 2.01 -9.43 -9.35
CA ASP A 265 2.32 -10.77 -9.92
C ASP A 265 3.54 -11.39 -9.20
N PRO A 266 3.33 -12.17 -8.11
CA PRO A 266 2.05 -12.69 -7.63
C PRO A 266 1.22 -11.70 -6.79
N ASN A 267 -0.04 -12.02 -6.58
CA ASN A 267 -0.93 -11.33 -5.65
C ASN A 267 -0.49 -11.54 -4.19
N CYS A 268 -0.58 -10.49 -3.37
CA CYS A 268 -0.07 -10.47 -2.00
C CYS A 268 -0.66 -9.26 -1.23
N ALA A 269 -1.89 -9.40 -0.76
CA ALA A 269 -2.59 -8.34 -0.05
C ALA A 269 -1.85 -7.92 1.23
N TYR A 270 -1.56 -6.62 1.37
CA TYR A 270 -0.89 -5.99 2.53
C TYR A 270 0.55 -6.47 2.77
N CYS A 271 1.22 -7.03 1.76
CA CYS A 271 2.59 -7.48 1.91
C CYS A 271 3.60 -6.32 1.94
N SER A 272 4.69 -6.46 2.70
CA SER A 272 5.82 -5.50 2.75
C SER A 272 6.61 -5.38 1.44
N GLY A 273 6.25 -6.17 0.44
CA GLY A 273 6.80 -6.18 -0.91
C GLY A 273 6.16 -7.30 -1.72
N THR A 274 5.79 -7.03 -2.97
CA THR A 274 5.34 -8.06 -3.92
C THR A 274 5.74 -7.71 -5.36
N GLY A 275 5.75 -8.70 -6.25
CA GLY A 275 6.20 -8.51 -7.62
C GLY A 275 5.30 -7.56 -8.41
N ALA A 276 5.90 -6.60 -9.12
CA ALA A 276 5.22 -5.80 -10.12
C ALA A 276 5.53 -6.34 -11.52
N SER A 277 4.50 -6.50 -12.34
CA SER A 277 4.62 -6.90 -13.75
C SER A 277 3.67 -6.09 -14.63
N TYR A 278 3.74 -6.27 -15.97
CA TYR A 278 2.76 -5.71 -16.91
C TYR A 278 2.39 -6.65 -18.07
N LEU A 279 1.20 -6.49 -18.62
CA LEU A 279 0.79 -7.04 -19.92
C LEU A 279 0.64 -5.92 -20.95
N THR A 280 0.58 -6.29 -22.23
CA THR A 280 0.34 -5.35 -23.35
C THR A 280 -0.74 -5.85 -24.30
N ALA A 281 -1.45 -4.93 -24.96
CA ALA A 281 -2.47 -5.25 -25.97
C ALA A 281 -2.61 -4.12 -27.03
N PRO A 282 -3.14 -4.44 -28.23
CA PRO A 282 -3.51 -3.44 -29.24
C PRO A 282 -4.90 -2.81 -29.01
N SER A 283 -5.69 -3.34 -28.06
CA SER A 283 -6.96 -2.75 -27.61
C SER A 283 -7.21 -3.12 -26.14
N PRO A 284 -8.09 -2.41 -25.39
CA PRO A 284 -8.43 -2.77 -24.01
C PRO A 284 -9.03 -4.18 -23.88
N LEU A 285 -9.73 -4.66 -24.90
CA LEU A 285 -10.30 -6.01 -24.95
C LEU A 285 -9.32 -7.07 -25.51
N GLY A 286 -8.06 -6.69 -25.71
CA GLY A 286 -6.98 -7.59 -26.10
C GLY A 286 -6.72 -7.67 -27.62
N PRO A 287 -6.09 -8.77 -28.09
CA PRO A 287 -5.55 -9.88 -27.29
C PRO A 287 -4.40 -9.40 -26.38
N TRP A 288 -4.40 -9.85 -25.13
CA TRP A 288 -3.41 -9.47 -24.13
C TRP A 288 -2.20 -10.41 -24.11
N THR A 289 -1.02 -9.83 -24.21
CA THR A 289 0.29 -10.48 -24.28
C THR A 289 1.06 -10.28 -22.98
N GLY A 290 1.63 -11.36 -22.47
CA GLY A 290 2.51 -11.39 -21.30
C GLY A 290 3.66 -12.38 -21.52
N ALA A 291 4.47 -12.61 -20.49
CA ALA A 291 5.49 -13.64 -20.51
C ALA A 291 4.89 -15.03 -20.22
N MET A 292 5.26 -16.03 -21.02
CA MET A 292 4.97 -17.44 -20.73
C MET A 292 6.08 -18.00 -19.84
N ARG A 293 5.84 -18.12 -18.53
CA ARG A 293 6.80 -18.69 -17.56
C ARG A 293 6.11 -19.56 -16.52
N GLY A 294 6.86 -20.49 -15.92
CA GLY A 294 6.39 -21.28 -14.78
C GLY A 294 6.35 -20.45 -13.49
N ASP A 295 5.73 -21.01 -12.45
CA ASP A 295 5.62 -20.36 -11.13
C ASP A 295 6.89 -20.49 -10.27
N ALA A 296 7.81 -21.34 -10.71
CA ALA A 296 9.13 -21.56 -10.11
C ALA A 296 10.20 -21.29 -11.18
N PRO A 297 11.06 -20.27 -11.01
CA PRO A 297 12.13 -19.99 -11.98
C PRO A 297 13.29 -20.96 -11.80
N ILE A 298 14.01 -21.22 -12.89
CA ILE A 298 15.31 -21.87 -12.87
C ILE A 298 16.38 -20.78 -12.77
N ILE A 299 17.24 -20.86 -11.75
CA ILE A 299 18.32 -19.90 -11.47
C ILE A 299 19.63 -20.69 -11.39
N ASP A 300 20.59 -20.36 -12.26
CA ASP A 300 21.89 -21.02 -12.36
C ASP A 300 21.81 -22.57 -12.44
N GLY A 301 20.83 -23.07 -13.20
CA GLY A 301 20.56 -24.50 -13.37
C GLY A 301 19.82 -25.17 -12.20
N GLN A 302 19.27 -24.40 -11.25
CA GLN A 302 18.55 -24.93 -10.09
C GLN A 302 17.10 -24.43 -10.09
N LEU A 303 16.15 -25.30 -9.76
CA LEU A 303 14.77 -24.89 -9.54
C LEU A 303 14.66 -24.12 -8.22
N LYS A 304 14.27 -22.84 -8.27
CA LYS A 304 13.88 -22.08 -7.07
C LYS A 304 12.39 -22.29 -6.78
N LEU A 305 12.09 -22.92 -5.66
CA LEU A 305 10.74 -22.94 -5.08
C LEU A 305 10.66 -21.93 -3.94
N ALA A 306 9.51 -21.29 -3.81
CA ALA A 306 9.16 -20.41 -2.70
C ALA A 306 7.66 -20.51 -2.47
N ASN A 307 7.22 -20.78 -1.25
CA ASN A 307 5.80 -20.99 -0.91
C ASN A 307 5.05 -22.03 -1.78
N LEU A 308 5.78 -22.98 -2.39
CA LEU A 308 5.28 -23.88 -3.42
C LEU A 308 5.82 -25.30 -3.24
N GLY A 309 4.94 -26.29 -3.44
CA GLY A 309 5.31 -27.71 -3.53
C GLY A 309 4.91 -28.31 -4.88
N THR A 310 5.68 -29.29 -5.35
CA THR A 310 5.45 -30.01 -6.61
C THR A 310 5.83 -31.49 -6.47
N VAL A 311 5.32 -32.33 -7.38
CA VAL A 311 5.65 -33.76 -7.48
C VAL A 311 5.90 -34.15 -8.94
N SER A 312 6.69 -35.21 -9.13
CA SER A 312 6.99 -35.78 -10.46
C SER A 312 5.73 -36.34 -11.14
N LYS A 313 5.61 -36.18 -12.46
CA LYS A 313 4.55 -36.77 -13.31
C LYS A 313 4.57 -38.30 -13.42
N PRO A 314 5.72 -39.00 -13.43
CA PRO A 314 5.77 -40.45 -13.21
C PRO A 314 5.75 -40.81 -11.70
N GLY A 315 5.57 -42.10 -11.42
CA GLY A 315 5.96 -42.70 -10.14
C GLY A 315 4.89 -42.88 -9.06
N LEU A 316 3.60 -42.72 -9.38
CA LEU A 316 2.51 -42.96 -8.42
C LEU A 316 2.46 -44.42 -7.91
N ASP A 317 2.93 -45.34 -8.74
CA ASP A 317 3.03 -46.78 -8.55
C ASP A 317 4.38 -47.23 -7.95
N TRP A 318 5.39 -46.36 -7.85
CA TRP A 318 6.72 -46.75 -7.39
C TRP A 318 6.69 -47.29 -5.97
N THR A 319 7.18 -48.52 -5.83
CA THR A 319 7.40 -49.16 -4.54
C THR A 319 8.78 -48.76 -4.00
N ASP A 320 9.80 -49.55 -4.29
CA ASP A 320 11.08 -49.46 -3.58
C ASP A 320 12.16 -48.80 -4.45
N TYR A 321 12.74 -47.71 -3.94
CA TYR A 321 13.66 -46.86 -4.68
C TYR A 321 14.64 -46.11 -3.78
N THR A 322 15.71 -45.60 -4.38
CA THR A 322 16.53 -44.52 -3.82
C THR A 322 16.20 -43.23 -4.57
N LEU A 323 15.95 -42.16 -3.83
CA LEU A 323 15.88 -40.77 -4.31
C LEU A 323 17.17 -40.05 -3.90
N ASP A 324 17.88 -39.46 -4.85
CA ASP A 324 19.03 -38.58 -4.62
C ASP A 324 18.71 -37.18 -5.16
N LEU A 325 19.10 -36.12 -4.45
CA LEU A 325 18.94 -34.72 -4.87
C LEU A 325 19.90 -33.75 -4.17
N SER A 326 20.22 -32.64 -4.83
CA SER A 326 20.84 -31.46 -4.21
C SER A 326 19.77 -30.51 -3.66
N VAL A 327 19.97 -30.03 -2.43
CA VAL A 327 19.06 -29.09 -1.75
C VAL A 327 19.86 -27.91 -1.17
N THR A 328 19.41 -26.68 -1.43
CA THR A 328 19.97 -25.46 -0.85
C THR A 328 18.85 -24.70 -0.12
N PRO A 329 18.72 -24.84 1.20
CA PRO A 329 17.78 -24.05 2.01
C PRO A 329 18.10 -22.56 1.92
N LEU A 330 17.13 -21.70 1.60
CA LEU A 330 17.34 -20.25 1.59
C LEU A 330 16.82 -19.60 2.89
N GLN A 331 17.36 -18.44 3.23
CA GLN A 331 16.99 -17.71 4.43
C GLN A 331 15.56 -17.15 4.31
N THR A 332 14.73 -17.40 5.33
CA THR A 332 13.36 -16.88 5.39
C THR A 332 13.33 -15.40 5.78
N GLY A 333 12.42 -14.63 5.19
CA GLY A 333 12.42 -13.16 5.24
C GLY A 333 11.53 -12.51 6.31
N GLY A 334 10.82 -13.30 7.13
CA GLY A 334 9.75 -12.80 8.01
C GLY A 334 9.89 -13.19 9.48
N GLY A 335 10.69 -12.43 10.25
CA GLY A 335 10.72 -12.50 11.72
C GLY A 335 11.39 -13.73 12.37
N GLY A 336 11.62 -14.81 11.62
CA GLY A 336 12.43 -15.96 12.06
C GLY A 336 13.73 -16.05 11.26
N ALA A 337 14.88 -15.90 11.91
CA ALA A 337 16.19 -16.00 11.24
C ALA A 337 16.60 -17.48 11.00
N TYR A 338 15.86 -18.20 10.17
CA TYR A 338 16.15 -19.59 9.79
C TYR A 338 16.08 -19.83 8.29
N ALA A 339 16.66 -20.94 7.85
CA ALA A 339 16.59 -21.50 6.51
C ALA A 339 16.14 -22.97 6.59
N GLN A 340 15.25 -23.37 5.69
CA GLN A 340 14.70 -24.72 5.61
C GLN A 340 14.29 -25.02 4.16
N ALA A 341 14.44 -26.26 3.71
CA ALA A 341 13.93 -26.72 2.41
C ALA A 341 13.58 -28.21 2.46
N GLY A 342 12.60 -28.62 1.65
CA GLY A 342 11.98 -29.95 1.76
C GLY A 342 11.80 -30.73 0.46
N TRP A 343 11.69 -32.06 0.60
CA TRP A 343 11.34 -32.98 -0.48
C TRP A 343 10.26 -33.97 -0.03
N PHE A 344 9.50 -34.47 -1.01
CA PHE A 344 8.49 -35.50 -0.84
C PHE A 344 8.98 -36.85 -1.38
N PHE A 345 8.48 -37.94 -0.77
CA PHE A 345 8.59 -39.31 -1.27
C PHE A 345 7.36 -40.12 -0.84
N ARG A 346 7.07 -41.21 -1.56
CA ARG A 346 5.76 -41.93 -1.52
C ARG A 346 4.55 -41.00 -1.71
N ALA A 347 4.72 -39.89 -2.43
CA ALA A 347 3.68 -38.89 -2.59
C ALA A 347 2.61 -39.33 -3.58
N GLN A 348 1.35 -39.27 -3.17
CA GLN A 348 0.22 -39.40 -4.08
C GLN A 348 -0.01 -38.06 -4.82
N ASP A 349 0.10 -36.97 -4.05
CA ASP A 349 0.05 -35.57 -4.45
C ASP A 349 0.80 -34.71 -3.40
N THR A 350 0.77 -33.39 -3.51
CA THR A 350 1.40 -32.45 -2.54
C THR A 350 0.69 -32.37 -1.18
N ARG A 351 -0.41 -33.12 -0.98
CA ARG A 351 -1.23 -33.16 0.24
C ARG A 351 -1.15 -34.52 0.96
N ASN A 352 -0.60 -35.54 0.31
CA ASN A 352 -0.61 -36.94 0.76
C ASN A 352 0.73 -37.61 0.45
N GLY A 353 1.55 -37.83 1.48
CA GLY A 353 2.86 -38.45 1.33
C GLY A 353 3.77 -38.22 2.54
N TYR A 354 5.02 -38.67 2.43
CA TYR A 354 6.08 -38.28 3.37
C TYR A 354 6.78 -37.03 2.87
N ALA A 355 7.00 -36.07 3.76
CA ALA A 355 7.84 -34.90 3.52
C ALA A 355 8.97 -34.85 4.54
N TRP A 356 10.20 -34.70 4.06
CA TRP A 356 11.38 -34.49 4.88
C TRP A 356 11.98 -33.12 4.55
N LEU A 357 12.44 -32.42 5.58
CA LEU A 357 12.92 -31.06 5.49
C LEU A 357 14.23 -30.94 6.25
N ILE A 358 15.28 -30.45 5.59
CA ILE A 358 16.52 -30.06 6.27
C ILE A 358 16.46 -28.57 6.56
N GLY A 359 16.85 -28.17 7.77
CA GLY A 359 16.81 -26.76 8.16
C GLY A 359 17.51 -26.50 9.48
N ASN A 360 17.54 -25.22 9.86
CA ASN A 360 18.05 -24.75 11.15
C ASN A 360 16.98 -24.08 12.02
N TYR A 361 15.69 -24.27 11.70
CA TYR A 361 14.57 -23.78 12.51
C TYR A 361 14.76 -24.14 14.00
N PRO A 362 14.60 -23.20 14.94
CA PRO A 362 14.97 -23.39 16.34
C PRO A 362 13.97 -24.27 17.11
N HIS A 363 13.95 -25.56 16.82
CA HIS A 363 13.22 -26.56 17.60
C HIS A 363 13.91 -26.83 18.94
N SER A 364 13.10 -27.07 19.99
CA SER A 364 13.60 -27.50 21.30
C SER A 364 14.40 -28.79 21.17
N GLY A 365 15.63 -28.80 21.68
CA GLY A 365 16.57 -29.92 21.58
C GLY A 365 17.24 -30.12 20.21
N ALA A 366 16.86 -29.38 19.16
CA ALA A 366 17.34 -29.56 17.79
C ALA A 366 17.79 -28.25 17.09
N THR A 367 18.30 -27.30 17.88
CA THR A 367 18.88 -26.03 17.42
C THR A 367 20.16 -26.24 16.59
N GLY A 368 20.32 -25.42 15.54
CA GLY A 368 21.50 -25.34 14.67
C GLY A 368 21.38 -26.15 13.38
N GLY A 369 20.82 -27.36 13.47
CA GLY A 369 20.58 -28.23 12.33
C GLY A 369 19.63 -29.37 12.70
N ASN A 370 18.60 -29.57 11.89
CA ASN A 370 17.60 -30.61 12.09
C ASN A 370 17.05 -31.17 10.78
N LEU A 371 16.54 -32.40 10.89
CA LEU A 371 15.68 -33.05 9.91
C LEU A 371 14.27 -33.08 10.49
N THR A 372 13.37 -32.29 9.92
CA THR A 372 11.95 -32.30 10.27
C THR A 372 11.21 -33.27 9.34
N LYS A 373 10.53 -34.24 9.93
CA LYS A 373 9.84 -35.32 9.22
C LYS A 373 8.34 -35.20 9.41
N VAL A 374 7.59 -35.15 8.31
CA VAL A 374 6.14 -34.97 8.31
C VAL A 374 5.47 -36.07 7.49
N VAL A 375 4.41 -36.68 8.03
CA VAL A 375 3.47 -37.51 7.27
C VAL A 375 2.23 -36.66 7.00
N TYR A 376 2.00 -36.29 5.74
CA TYR A 376 0.82 -35.53 5.33
C TYR A 376 -0.32 -36.46 4.94
N VAL A 377 -1.52 -36.21 5.46
CA VAL A 377 -2.77 -36.90 5.10
C VAL A 377 -3.83 -35.84 4.86
N ASN A 378 -4.43 -35.83 3.67
CA ASN A 378 -5.40 -34.83 3.21
C ASN A 378 -4.94 -33.37 3.33
N GLY A 379 -3.62 -33.12 3.34
CA GLY A 379 -2.98 -31.82 3.50
C GLY A 379 -2.71 -31.42 4.95
N GLN A 380 -3.03 -32.27 5.92
CA GLN A 380 -2.78 -32.05 7.34
C GLN A 380 -1.57 -32.88 7.81
N PRO A 381 -0.70 -32.35 8.69
CA PRO A 381 0.42 -33.10 9.25
C PRO A 381 -0.08 -34.11 10.29
N ALA A 382 -0.36 -35.34 9.87
CA ALA A 382 -0.85 -36.41 10.73
C ALA A 382 0.19 -36.89 11.76
N LYS A 383 1.48 -36.72 11.44
CA LYS A 383 2.61 -37.06 12.32
C LYS A 383 3.77 -36.14 11.98
N VAL A 384 4.38 -35.53 13.00
CA VAL A 384 5.58 -34.69 12.89
C VAL A 384 6.64 -35.25 13.83
N THR A 385 7.89 -35.31 13.39
CA THR A 385 9.04 -35.73 14.22
C THR A 385 10.27 -34.94 13.81
N VAL A 386 10.89 -34.26 14.76
CA VAL A 386 12.12 -33.48 14.53
C VAL A 386 13.30 -34.27 15.06
N LEU A 387 14.36 -34.39 14.27
CA LEU A 387 15.61 -35.02 14.65
C LEU A 387 16.75 -33.99 14.61
N LYS A 388 17.56 -33.91 15.66
CA LYS A 388 18.77 -33.08 15.65
C LYS A 388 19.83 -33.72 14.74
N LEU A 389 20.37 -32.92 13.82
CA LEU A 389 21.50 -33.33 12.98
C LEU A 389 22.83 -33.20 13.75
N PRO A 390 23.85 -34.02 13.43
CA PRO A 390 25.18 -33.94 14.06
C PRO A 390 26.01 -32.73 13.57
N PHE A 391 25.50 -31.94 12.65
CA PHE A 391 26.10 -30.73 12.08
C PHE A 391 25.02 -29.64 11.88
N PRO A 392 25.42 -28.35 11.79
CA PRO A 392 24.49 -27.26 11.51
C PRO A 392 24.01 -27.27 10.05
N ILE A 393 22.84 -26.68 9.81
CA ILE A 393 22.37 -26.32 8.47
C ILE A 393 22.54 -24.80 8.31
N VAL A 394 23.07 -24.36 7.16
CA VAL A 394 23.39 -22.96 6.85
C VAL A 394 22.56 -22.52 5.65
N GLY A 395 21.90 -21.37 5.77
CA GLY A 395 21.14 -20.78 4.66
C GLY A 395 22.07 -20.43 3.49
N GLY A 396 21.67 -20.79 2.28
CA GLY A 396 22.46 -20.63 1.06
C GLY A 396 23.53 -21.71 0.83
N GLN A 397 23.75 -22.64 1.77
CA GLN A 397 24.63 -23.78 1.55
C GLN A 397 23.89 -24.93 0.85
N ARG A 398 24.51 -25.51 -0.18
CA ARG A 398 24.04 -26.72 -0.86
C ARG A 398 24.44 -27.97 -0.07
N TYR A 399 23.50 -28.90 0.07
CA TYR A 399 23.66 -30.22 0.67
C TYR A 399 23.26 -31.30 -0.34
N GLN A 400 23.92 -32.46 -0.31
CA GLN A 400 23.49 -33.65 -1.04
C GLN A 400 22.65 -34.56 -0.14
N VAL A 401 21.45 -34.87 -0.60
CA VAL A 401 20.46 -35.67 0.13
C VAL A 401 20.25 -36.99 -0.60
N ARG A 402 20.33 -38.10 0.14
CA ARG A 402 19.93 -39.43 -0.33
C ARG A 402 18.83 -39.99 0.57
N THR A 403 17.75 -40.47 -0.01
CA THR A 403 16.59 -41.08 0.65
C THR A 403 16.38 -42.47 0.07
N GLU A 404 16.75 -43.51 0.81
CA GLU A 404 16.48 -44.90 0.45
C GLU A 404 15.14 -45.34 1.04
N VAL A 405 14.27 -45.91 0.22
CA VAL A 405 12.87 -46.22 0.53
C VAL A 405 12.63 -47.69 0.19
N LEU A 406 12.64 -48.56 1.21
CA LEU A 406 12.52 -50.02 1.04
C LEU A 406 11.40 -50.57 1.92
N GLY A 407 10.30 -51.01 1.31
CA GLY A 407 9.08 -51.39 2.01
C GLY A 407 8.59 -50.23 2.89
N SER A 408 8.45 -50.50 4.20
CA SER A 408 8.08 -49.52 5.23
C SER A 408 9.27 -48.85 5.94
N THR A 409 10.53 -49.14 5.54
CA THR A 409 11.73 -48.57 6.18
C THR A 409 12.43 -47.60 5.25
N PHE A 410 12.69 -46.40 5.76
CA PHE A 410 13.31 -45.31 5.03
C PHE A 410 14.61 -44.89 5.73
N ARG A 411 15.66 -44.58 4.97
CA ARG A 411 16.95 -44.12 5.49
C ARG A 411 17.34 -42.82 4.80
N THR A 412 17.79 -41.83 5.56
CA THR A 412 18.27 -40.54 5.01
C THR A 412 19.76 -40.40 5.22
N TRP A 413 20.49 -40.02 4.19
CA TRP A 413 21.84 -39.46 4.30
C TRP A 413 21.85 -38.00 3.86
N VAL A 414 22.68 -37.21 4.53
CA VAL A 414 22.99 -35.83 4.15
C VAL A 414 24.52 -35.72 4.11
N ASP A 415 25.06 -35.28 2.97
CA ASP A 415 26.51 -35.28 2.66
C ASP A 415 27.22 -36.61 2.99
N GLY A 416 26.54 -37.73 2.72
CA GLY A 416 27.03 -39.09 2.96
C GLY A 416 26.94 -39.58 4.41
N VAL A 417 26.56 -38.73 5.37
CA VAL A 417 26.32 -39.13 6.77
C VAL A 417 24.91 -39.70 6.90
N LEU A 418 24.75 -40.92 7.43
CA LEU A 418 23.43 -41.48 7.76
C LEU A 418 22.85 -40.67 8.94
N VAL A 419 21.78 -39.92 8.67
CA VAL A 419 21.14 -39.04 9.67
C VAL A 419 19.81 -39.57 10.16
N ASP A 420 19.10 -40.41 9.41
CA ASP A 420 17.80 -40.95 9.81
C ASP A 420 17.61 -42.43 9.46
N THR A 421 16.83 -43.12 10.30
CA THR A 421 16.18 -44.38 9.94
C THR A 421 14.77 -44.38 10.53
N THR A 422 13.76 -44.36 9.67
CA THR A 422 12.34 -44.29 10.03
C THR A 422 11.64 -45.54 9.54
N THR A 423 10.71 -46.08 10.34
CA THR A 423 9.74 -47.09 9.88
C THR A 423 8.34 -46.50 9.94
N ASP A 424 7.63 -46.52 8.81
CA ASP A 424 6.25 -46.05 8.68
C ASP A 424 5.56 -46.75 7.49
N SER A 425 4.26 -47.04 7.60
CA SER A 425 3.50 -47.79 6.58
C SER A 425 2.25 -47.07 6.09
N THR A 426 2.15 -45.75 6.31
CA THR A 426 1.04 -44.91 5.85
C THR A 426 0.92 -44.88 4.32
N TYR A 427 2.05 -44.82 3.59
CA TYR A 427 2.08 -44.82 2.12
C TYR A 427 3.00 -45.91 1.56
N ALA A 428 2.42 -46.85 0.81
CA ALA A 428 3.10 -48.04 0.27
C ALA A 428 3.48 -47.93 -1.23
N THR A 429 3.11 -46.82 -1.89
CA THR A 429 3.62 -46.41 -3.22
C THR A 429 3.74 -44.89 -3.25
N GLY A 430 4.40 -44.34 -4.28
CA GLY A 430 4.17 -42.96 -4.69
C GLY A 430 5.41 -42.20 -5.14
N ARG A 431 5.12 -41.03 -5.72
CA ARG A 431 6.01 -40.10 -6.42
C ARG A 431 7.08 -39.53 -5.51
N VAL A 432 8.08 -38.91 -6.14
CA VAL A 432 8.98 -37.96 -5.47
C VAL A 432 8.53 -36.53 -5.73
N GLY A 433 8.94 -35.60 -4.87
CA GLY A 433 8.55 -34.20 -4.97
C GLY A 433 9.47 -33.24 -4.24
N LEU A 434 9.19 -31.94 -4.35
CA LEU A 434 9.93 -30.84 -3.73
C LEU A 434 8.93 -29.93 -3.00
N ARG A 435 9.31 -29.30 -1.88
CA ARG A 435 8.35 -28.70 -0.94
C ARG A 435 8.87 -27.50 -0.14
N GLU A 436 8.35 -26.33 -0.47
CA GLU A 436 8.40 -25.11 0.33
C GLU A 436 6.99 -24.68 0.80
N THR A 437 6.85 -24.10 1.99
CA THR A 437 5.58 -23.51 2.50
C THR A 437 5.70 -22.00 2.71
N THR A 438 4.64 -21.35 3.17
CA THR A 438 4.62 -19.92 3.54
C THR A 438 5.85 -19.47 4.34
N GLY A 439 6.63 -18.56 3.75
CA GLY A 439 7.86 -18.00 4.31
C GLY A 439 9.15 -18.76 3.93
N GLU A 440 9.04 -20.00 3.46
CA GLU A 440 10.17 -20.87 3.08
C GLU A 440 10.51 -20.75 1.59
N SER A 441 11.79 -20.95 1.27
CA SER A 441 12.26 -21.10 -0.11
C SER A 441 13.55 -21.92 -0.19
N GLY A 442 13.76 -22.59 -1.32
CA GLY A 442 14.90 -23.47 -1.55
C GLY A 442 15.29 -23.56 -3.01
N LEU A 443 16.56 -23.85 -3.28
CA LEU A 443 17.05 -24.24 -4.61
C LEU A 443 17.25 -25.75 -4.67
N PHE A 444 16.79 -26.36 -5.76
CA PHE A 444 16.82 -27.81 -5.97
C PHE A 444 17.49 -28.16 -7.31
N ASP A 445 18.29 -29.23 -7.31
CA ASP A 445 19.12 -29.62 -8.44
C ASP A 445 19.43 -31.14 -8.38
N ASN A 446 19.84 -31.74 -9.52
CA ASN A 446 20.28 -33.13 -9.65
C ASN A 446 19.33 -34.17 -9.02
N VAL A 447 18.02 -34.03 -9.20
CA VAL A 447 17.04 -34.99 -8.69
C VAL A 447 17.13 -36.28 -9.51
N SER A 448 17.27 -37.43 -8.87
CA SER A 448 17.23 -38.73 -9.54
C SER A 448 16.56 -39.79 -8.68
N VAL A 449 15.92 -40.76 -9.32
CA VAL A 449 15.27 -41.89 -8.66
C VAL A 449 15.72 -43.17 -9.33
N ALA A 450 16.28 -44.11 -8.56
CA ALA A 450 16.66 -45.44 -9.02
C ALA A 450 15.88 -46.51 -8.27
N ALA A 451 15.41 -47.53 -8.99
CA ALA A 451 14.79 -48.72 -8.40
C ALA A 451 15.79 -49.51 -7.52
N ALA A 452 15.28 -50.43 -6.70
CA ALA A 452 16.11 -51.28 -5.84
C ALA A 452 17.16 -52.14 -6.59
N ASP A 453 17.02 -52.37 -7.90
CA ASP A 453 18.00 -53.06 -8.76
C ASP A 453 19.03 -52.12 -9.43
N GLY A 454 18.93 -50.80 -9.19
CA GLY A 454 19.77 -49.77 -9.80
C GLY A 454 19.22 -49.18 -11.11
N THR A 455 18.07 -49.63 -11.61
CA THR A 455 17.44 -49.07 -12.82
C THR A 455 17.00 -47.62 -12.57
N LEU A 456 17.48 -46.67 -13.38
CA LEU A 456 17.06 -45.28 -13.32
C LEU A 456 15.59 -45.14 -13.75
N LEU A 457 14.74 -44.66 -12.84
CA LEU A 457 13.30 -44.45 -13.03
C LEU A 457 12.96 -43.00 -13.42
N PHE A 458 13.76 -42.03 -12.96
CA PHE A 458 13.55 -40.60 -13.17
C PHE A 458 14.85 -39.83 -12.97
N GLN A 459 15.03 -38.74 -13.74
CA GLN A 459 16.11 -37.79 -13.54
C GLN A 459 15.66 -36.39 -13.97
N GLU A 460 16.05 -35.38 -13.19
CA GLU A 460 15.91 -33.97 -13.51
C GLU A 460 17.17 -33.21 -13.08
N ALA A 461 17.68 -32.37 -13.97
CA ALA A 461 18.87 -31.53 -13.75
C ALA A 461 18.59 -30.05 -13.95
N PHE A 462 17.32 -29.67 -14.21
CA PHE A 462 16.85 -28.29 -14.40
C PHE A 462 17.70 -27.45 -15.38
N ALA A 463 18.33 -28.11 -16.35
CA ALA A 463 19.08 -27.47 -17.43
C ALA A 463 18.19 -27.10 -18.65
N GLY A 464 16.88 -27.34 -18.56
CA GLY A 464 15.89 -27.17 -19.63
C GLY A 464 14.58 -26.58 -19.09
N ASP A 465 13.47 -27.27 -19.35
CA ASP A 465 12.15 -26.90 -18.80
C ASP A 465 11.80 -27.73 -17.55
N THR A 466 10.60 -27.50 -17.02
CA THR A 466 10.03 -28.19 -15.85
C THR A 466 8.95 -29.21 -16.23
N ALA A 467 8.87 -29.65 -17.48
CA ALA A 467 7.72 -30.39 -18.02
C ALA A 467 7.46 -31.73 -17.32
N GLN A 468 8.45 -32.32 -16.65
CA GLN A 468 8.31 -33.54 -15.85
C GLN A 468 7.57 -33.37 -14.52
N TRP A 469 7.25 -32.13 -14.13
CA TRP A 469 6.69 -31.78 -12.82
C TRP A 469 5.24 -31.30 -12.94
N ILE A 470 4.43 -31.58 -11.93
CA ILE A 470 3.03 -31.15 -11.86
C ILE A 470 2.97 -29.74 -11.25
N GLY A 471 2.29 -28.81 -11.93
CA GLY A 471 2.05 -27.45 -11.45
C GLY A 471 3.18 -26.45 -11.75
N LEU A 472 4.19 -26.87 -12.50
CA LEU A 472 5.30 -26.00 -12.93
C LEU A 472 5.21 -25.62 -14.43
N GLU A 473 4.13 -26.01 -15.11
CA GLU A 473 3.91 -25.71 -16.53
C GLU A 473 3.93 -24.20 -16.81
N PRO A 474 4.56 -23.74 -17.91
CA PRO A 474 4.53 -22.33 -18.28
C PRO A 474 3.10 -21.83 -18.50
N ARG A 475 2.76 -20.74 -17.81
CA ARG A 475 1.49 -20.03 -17.96
C ARG A 475 1.72 -18.55 -18.27
N LYS A 476 0.66 -17.87 -18.71
CA LYS A 476 0.70 -16.42 -18.92
C LYS A 476 0.86 -15.72 -17.57
N ARG A 477 1.83 -14.83 -17.51
CA ARG A 477 2.14 -13.90 -16.40
C ARG A 477 2.54 -12.55 -17.01
N GLY A 478 2.55 -11.48 -16.22
CA GLY A 478 3.01 -10.18 -16.73
C GLY A 478 4.54 -10.19 -16.93
N PHE A 479 5.06 -9.36 -17.83
CA PHE A 479 6.50 -9.10 -17.92
C PHE A 479 6.97 -8.40 -16.63
N PRO A 480 7.96 -8.94 -15.89
CA PRO A 480 8.36 -8.40 -14.59
C PRO A 480 9.10 -7.06 -14.71
N ILE A 481 8.81 -6.15 -13.78
CA ILE A 481 9.46 -4.84 -13.65
C ILE A 481 9.99 -4.57 -12.22
N SER A 482 9.51 -5.30 -11.20
CA SER A 482 10.14 -5.38 -9.88
C SER A 482 9.77 -6.70 -9.18
N GLU A 483 10.62 -7.20 -8.29
CA GLU A 483 10.33 -8.36 -7.44
C GLU A 483 9.55 -8.00 -6.15
N ASP A 484 9.61 -6.73 -5.72
CA ASP A 484 9.09 -6.26 -4.43
C ASP A 484 8.27 -4.95 -4.51
N SER A 485 8.05 -4.43 -5.72
CA SER A 485 7.41 -3.13 -6.01
C SER A 485 8.04 -1.96 -5.25
N CYS A 486 9.35 -2.04 -4.96
CA CYS A 486 10.09 -1.05 -4.18
C CYS A 486 9.69 -1.00 -2.69
N GLY A 487 9.38 -2.16 -2.12
CA GLY A 487 9.00 -2.36 -0.72
C GLY A 487 7.51 -2.12 -0.44
N GLY A 488 6.63 -2.56 -1.34
CA GLY A 488 5.19 -2.35 -1.22
C GLY A 488 4.33 -3.22 -2.15
N GLN A 489 3.06 -2.85 -2.28
CA GLN A 489 2.10 -3.43 -3.23
C GLN A 489 1.78 -2.42 -4.35
N PRO A 490 1.68 -2.82 -5.64
CA PRO A 490 1.22 -1.92 -6.69
C PRO A 490 -0.15 -1.31 -6.37
N ALA A 491 -0.31 -0.01 -6.63
CA ALA A 491 -1.54 0.74 -6.37
C ALA A 491 -2.19 1.27 -7.66
N ASP A 492 -1.45 2.01 -8.50
CA ASP A 492 -1.92 2.58 -9.77
C ASP A 492 -0.74 3.01 -10.70
N VAL A 493 -1.02 3.42 -11.94
CA VAL A 493 -0.13 4.15 -12.85
C VAL A 493 -0.81 5.41 -13.38
N ALA A 494 -0.68 6.50 -12.63
CA ALA A 494 -1.25 7.80 -12.99
C ALA A 494 -0.72 8.34 -14.32
N VAL A 495 -1.65 8.77 -15.19
CA VAL A 495 -1.36 9.30 -16.53
C VAL A 495 -1.30 10.82 -16.50
N LEU A 496 -0.09 11.37 -16.45
CA LEU A 496 0.17 12.79 -16.19
C LEU A 496 0.57 13.54 -17.47
N PRO A 497 0.02 14.74 -17.77
CA PRO A 497 0.43 15.51 -18.95
C PRO A 497 1.80 16.17 -18.72
N ALA A 498 2.65 16.18 -19.73
CA ALA A 498 4.02 16.68 -19.68
C ALA A 498 4.45 17.35 -21.00
N PRO A 499 5.58 18.08 -21.02
CA PRO A 499 6.19 18.51 -22.27
C PRO A 499 6.49 17.31 -23.18
N GLY A 500 6.00 17.36 -24.41
CA GLY A 500 6.18 16.33 -25.42
C GLY A 500 5.30 15.08 -25.28
N GLY A 501 4.32 15.04 -24.38
CA GLY A 501 3.35 13.93 -24.30
C GLY A 501 2.93 13.59 -22.87
N ARG A 502 2.58 12.32 -22.62
CA ARG A 502 2.22 11.82 -21.29
C ARG A 502 3.49 11.40 -20.50
N ARG A 503 3.37 11.37 -19.18
CA ARG A 503 4.24 10.64 -18.25
C ARG A 503 3.35 9.66 -17.49
N TYR A 504 3.94 8.55 -17.07
CA TYR A 504 3.25 7.45 -16.40
C TYR A 504 3.93 7.29 -15.06
N LEU A 505 3.23 7.58 -13.97
CA LEU A 505 3.77 7.56 -12.61
C LEU A 505 3.26 6.29 -11.93
N PHE A 506 4.09 5.26 -11.85
CA PHE A 506 3.77 4.06 -11.09
C PHE A 506 3.69 4.38 -9.60
N GLN A 507 2.67 3.86 -8.95
CA GLN A 507 2.39 4.02 -7.53
C GLN A 507 2.40 2.67 -6.84
N SER A 508 2.97 2.63 -5.65
CA SER A 508 2.90 1.50 -4.73
C SER A 508 2.71 1.98 -3.29
N ASP A 509 1.86 1.28 -2.55
CA ASP A 509 1.72 1.46 -1.11
C ASP A 509 2.72 0.57 -0.37
N ARG A 510 3.61 1.22 0.40
CA ARG A 510 4.56 0.57 1.30
C ARG A 510 3.86 0.30 2.63
N TRP A 511 3.05 -0.75 2.63
CA TRP A 511 2.34 -1.26 3.80
C TRP A 511 3.28 -1.47 4.98
N ASN A 512 2.78 -1.24 6.20
CA ASN A 512 3.56 -1.28 7.44
C ASN A 512 3.80 -2.75 7.89
N ASN A 513 4.44 -3.55 7.05
CA ASN A 513 4.64 -4.99 7.25
C ASN A 513 3.33 -5.78 7.44
N GLY A 514 2.25 -5.32 6.81
CA GLY A 514 0.93 -5.94 6.86
C GLY A 514 0.16 -5.68 8.16
N ASP A 515 0.52 -4.63 8.90
CA ASP A 515 -0.20 -4.17 10.08
C ASP A 515 -1.70 -3.99 9.79
N GLN A 516 -2.55 -4.44 10.70
CA GLN A 516 -3.99 -4.35 10.54
C GLN A 516 -4.49 -2.91 10.45
N ASN A 517 -3.74 -1.93 11.00
CA ASN A 517 -3.93 -0.51 10.72
C ASN A 517 -2.77 0.02 9.87
N GLU A 518 -3.07 0.52 8.67
CA GLU A 518 -2.06 0.99 7.72
C GLU A 518 -1.86 2.52 7.77
N ALA A 519 -2.31 3.23 8.82
CA ALA A 519 -2.17 4.69 8.93
C ALA A 519 -0.70 5.18 9.06
N LEU A 520 0.24 4.25 9.22
CA LEU A 520 1.69 4.48 9.23
C LEU A 520 2.38 4.02 7.94
N ALA A 521 1.63 3.47 6.97
CA ALA A 521 2.15 3.12 5.65
C ALA A 521 2.61 4.37 4.89
N THR A 522 3.50 4.19 3.93
CA THR A 522 4.03 5.29 3.11
C THR A 522 3.85 5.01 1.63
N HIS A 523 3.85 6.04 0.79
CA HIS A 523 3.73 5.87 -0.65
C HIS A 523 5.10 5.77 -1.33
N TYR A 524 5.17 5.03 -2.42
CA TYR A 524 6.28 5.01 -3.37
C TYR A 524 5.78 5.36 -4.77
N TRP A 525 6.31 6.43 -5.37
CA TRP A 525 5.95 6.84 -6.72
C TRP A 525 7.20 6.94 -7.63
N GLU A 526 7.18 6.29 -8.81
CA GLU A 526 8.29 6.29 -9.78
C GLU A 526 7.80 6.55 -11.21
N PRO A 527 8.40 7.47 -11.99
CA PRO A 527 8.09 7.61 -13.41
C PRO A 527 8.55 6.37 -14.19
N LEU A 528 7.62 5.69 -14.85
CA LEU A 528 7.92 4.56 -15.73
C LEU A 528 8.77 5.00 -16.92
N ARG A 529 9.82 4.23 -17.17
CA ARG A 529 10.70 4.36 -18.34
C ARG A 529 10.37 3.25 -19.34
N PHE A 530 10.47 3.57 -20.62
CA PHE A 530 10.09 2.68 -21.71
C PHE A 530 11.23 2.62 -22.72
N ARG A 531 11.62 1.40 -23.10
CA ARG A 531 12.59 1.17 -24.17
C ARG A 531 11.97 1.51 -25.54
N ALA A 532 12.82 1.54 -26.57
CA ALA A 532 12.42 1.85 -27.94
C ALA A 532 11.38 0.86 -28.53
N ASP A 533 11.35 -0.38 -28.05
CA ASP A 533 10.37 -1.41 -28.43
C ASP A 533 9.03 -1.29 -27.67
N GLY A 534 8.90 -0.33 -26.75
CA GLY A 534 7.73 -0.15 -25.89
C GLY A 534 7.75 -0.97 -24.60
N SER A 535 8.73 -1.85 -24.40
CA SER A 535 8.85 -2.58 -23.13
C SER A 535 9.16 -1.62 -21.96
N ILE A 536 8.54 -1.86 -20.81
CA ILE A 536 8.82 -1.11 -19.58
C ILE A 536 10.19 -1.56 -19.03
N GLU A 537 10.99 -0.59 -18.58
CA GLU A 537 12.25 -0.85 -17.88
C GLU A 537 11.98 -1.25 -16.40
N PRO A 538 12.85 -2.06 -15.77
CA PRO A 538 12.75 -2.31 -14.33
C PRO A 538 12.68 -1.02 -13.52
N LEU A 539 11.91 -1.05 -12.43
CA LEU A 539 11.86 0.04 -11.46
C LEU A 539 13.23 0.22 -10.81
N THR A 540 13.63 1.47 -10.58
CA THR A 540 14.92 1.79 -9.95
C THR A 540 14.83 1.90 -8.43
N CYS A 541 13.62 1.96 -7.86
CA CYS A 541 13.38 2.01 -6.41
C CYS A 541 14.10 3.17 -5.70
N GLY A 542 14.38 4.24 -6.45
CA GLY A 542 15.08 5.44 -6.01
C GLY A 542 14.31 6.31 -5.03
N ALA A 543 15.05 6.99 -4.16
CA ALA A 543 14.53 7.82 -3.07
C ALA A 543 13.79 9.08 -3.54
N ALA A 544 14.11 9.64 -4.71
CA ALA A 544 13.42 10.79 -5.27
C ALA A 544 13.49 10.85 -6.81
N TYR A 545 12.50 11.49 -7.44
CA TYR A 545 12.44 11.72 -8.89
C TYR A 545 12.00 13.14 -9.24
N ASN A 546 12.72 13.77 -10.16
CA ASN A 546 12.33 15.05 -10.73
C ASN A 546 11.38 14.82 -11.91
N LEU A 547 10.19 15.43 -11.86
CA LEU A 547 9.15 15.35 -12.87
C LEU A 547 8.90 16.74 -13.48
N THR A 548 9.12 16.87 -14.78
CA THR A 548 8.67 18.05 -15.54
C THR A 548 7.29 17.74 -16.13
N LEU A 549 6.24 18.38 -15.60
CA LEU A 549 4.84 18.15 -15.99
C LEU A 549 4.20 19.44 -16.52
N ALA A 550 3.20 19.31 -17.39
CA ALA A 550 2.57 20.44 -18.06
C ALA A 550 1.53 21.12 -17.15
N GLY A 551 1.60 22.44 -17.01
CA GLY A 551 0.63 23.22 -16.23
C GLY A 551 0.65 22.91 -14.72
N LEU A 552 1.80 22.51 -14.18
CA LEU A 552 2.08 22.62 -12.75
C LEU A 552 1.90 24.07 -12.30
N LYS A 553 1.44 24.28 -11.07
CA LYS A 553 1.40 25.61 -10.42
C LYS A 553 2.09 25.49 -9.07
N GLN A 554 2.87 26.48 -8.66
CA GLN A 554 3.54 26.46 -7.37
C GLN A 554 2.52 26.34 -6.21
N GLY A 555 2.56 25.23 -5.50
CA GLY A 555 2.02 25.11 -4.15
C GLY A 555 2.99 25.64 -3.10
N ASN A 556 2.51 25.78 -1.87
CA ASN A 556 3.32 26.10 -0.70
C ASN A 556 2.65 25.47 0.53
N ASP A 557 3.43 25.09 1.54
CA ASP A 557 2.92 24.71 2.86
C ASP A 557 2.26 25.92 3.57
N ARG A 558 1.42 25.65 4.59
CA ARG A 558 0.78 26.68 5.41
C ARG A 558 1.84 27.53 6.12
N SER A 559 1.83 28.83 5.90
CA SER A 559 2.70 29.79 6.59
C SER A 559 1.87 30.91 7.25
N PRO A 560 1.41 30.72 8.50
CA PRO A 560 0.67 31.74 9.24
C PRO A 560 1.52 32.99 9.50
N ALA A 561 0.90 34.18 9.55
CA ALA A 561 1.64 35.42 9.82
C ALA A 561 2.29 35.46 11.21
N ASP A 562 1.72 34.74 12.17
CA ASP A 562 2.27 34.57 13.52
C ASP A 562 3.19 33.34 13.67
N LEU A 563 3.44 32.56 12.61
CA LEU A 563 4.43 31.46 12.61
C LEU A 563 5.78 31.95 13.12
N ASP A 564 6.32 31.31 14.16
CA ASP A 564 7.59 31.67 14.77
C ASP A 564 8.68 30.64 14.48
N GLN A 565 8.52 29.39 14.92
CA GLN A 565 9.44 28.27 14.59
C GLN A 565 8.71 27.14 13.86
N SER A 566 9.40 26.47 12.96
CA SER A 566 8.96 25.23 12.33
C SER A 566 10.17 24.33 12.06
N THR A 567 10.04 23.02 12.32
CA THR A 567 11.05 22.03 11.94
C THR A 567 10.84 21.48 10.52
N GLY A 568 9.85 22.00 9.78
CA GLY A 568 9.56 21.65 8.39
C GLY A 568 8.73 20.36 8.21
N SER A 569 8.71 19.88 6.98
CA SER A 569 7.88 18.74 6.52
C SER A 569 8.66 17.61 5.84
N ALA A 570 9.94 17.80 5.51
CA ALA A 570 10.78 16.84 4.79
C ALA A 570 11.60 15.91 5.73
N GLY A 571 11.90 14.69 5.29
CA GLY A 571 12.79 13.74 6.00
C GLY A 571 12.18 13.02 7.21
N PHE A 572 10.96 13.37 7.61
CA PHE A 572 10.32 12.84 8.81
C PHE A 572 9.78 11.40 8.64
N ARG A 573 9.82 10.64 9.74
CA ARG A 573 9.43 9.23 9.86
C ARG A 573 8.63 8.98 11.13
N ALA A 574 7.72 8.01 11.10
CA ALA A 574 6.94 7.61 12.25
C ALA A 574 7.79 6.79 13.24
N PHE A 575 7.64 7.04 14.54
CA PHE A 575 8.21 6.21 15.61
C PHE A 575 7.34 6.29 16.88
N CYS A 576 7.11 5.18 17.57
CA CYS A 576 6.25 5.12 18.75
C CYS A 576 6.90 4.49 19.98
N ASP A 577 6.99 5.29 21.06
CA ASP A 577 7.44 4.82 22.37
C ASP A 577 6.92 5.64 23.57
N THR A 578 6.12 6.68 23.38
CA THR A 578 5.71 7.56 24.49
C THR A 578 4.64 6.87 25.35
N LYS A 579 5.07 6.28 26.47
CA LYS A 579 4.24 5.64 27.51
C LYS A 579 4.95 5.55 28.86
N GLY A 580 4.19 5.35 29.94
CA GLY A 580 4.74 5.06 31.28
C GLY A 580 5.73 6.12 31.79
N ALA A 581 7.01 5.76 31.94
CA ALA A 581 8.06 6.68 32.37
C ALA A 581 8.70 7.50 31.23
N LEU A 582 8.45 7.12 29.96
CA LEU A 582 9.13 7.73 28.81
C LEU A 582 8.51 9.09 28.47
N ARG A 583 9.37 10.09 28.29
CA ARG A 583 9.01 11.47 27.89
C ARG A 583 9.85 11.84 26.67
N ARG A 584 9.25 12.55 25.72
CA ARG A 584 9.90 13.11 24.53
C ARG A 584 9.80 14.63 24.59
N ALA A 585 10.73 15.36 23.98
CA ALA A 585 10.58 16.80 23.84
C ALA A 585 11.32 17.33 22.61
N GLN A 586 10.82 18.42 22.04
CA GLN A 586 11.54 19.24 21.07
C GLN A 586 11.85 20.58 21.72
N THR A 587 13.12 20.99 21.71
CA THR A 587 13.49 22.35 22.13
C THR A 587 13.31 23.34 20.97
N PHE A 588 13.06 24.60 21.29
CA PHE A 588 13.05 25.70 20.33
C PHE A 588 13.52 27.00 20.98
N ILE A 589 14.07 27.92 20.19
CA ILE A 589 14.35 29.30 20.61
C ILE A 589 13.23 30.17 20.05
N ALA A 590 12.56 30.96 20.89
CA ALA A 590 11.55 31.89 20.40
C ALA A 590 12.21 32.97 19.52
N GLY A 591 11.72 33.13 18.28
CA GLY A 591 12.22 34.09 17.31
C GLY A 591 11.74 35.52 17.60
N ARG A 592 10.55 35.64 18.20
CA ARG A 592 9.96 36.92 18.62
C ARG A 592 9.41 36.89 20.05
N SER A 593 9.32 38.06 20.66
CA SER A 593 8.63 38.26 21.95
C SER A 593 7.14 38.48 21.72
N GLY A 594 6.29 37.90 22.55
CA GLY A 594 4.83 38.01 22.41
C GLY A 594 4.09 36.94 23.19
N VAL A 595 2.90 36.60 22.73
CA VAL A 595 2.11 35.48 23.26
C VAL A 595 2.27 34.29 22.32
N LEU A 596 2.76 33.17 22.84
CA LEU A 596 2.75 31.88 22.17
C LEU A 596 1.28 31.43 22.06
N SER A 597 0.67 31.73 20.91
CA SER A 597 -0.75 31.46 20.60
C SER A 597 -0.98 29.99 20.29
N ARG A 598 -0.01 29.33 19.65
CA ARG A 598 -0.14 27.94 19.21
C ARG A 598 1.18 27.18 19.33
N VAL A 599 1.07 25.92 19.70
CA VAL A 599 2.12 24.90 19.57
C VAL A 599 1.48 23.68 18.92
N ALA A 600 2.08 23.16 17.85
CA ALA A 600 1.65 21.94 17.20
C ALA A 600 2.79 20.93 17.13
N TYR A 601 2.54 19.72 17.63
CA TYR A 601 3.49 18.62 17.63
C TYR A 601 2.87 17.43 16.91
N THR A 602 3.59 16.81 15.97
CA THR A 602 3.03 15.66 15.24
C THR A 602 3.06 14.40 16.10
N SER A 603 1.89 13.81 16.36
CA SER A 603 1.71 12.60 17.16
C SER A 603 0.63 11.69 16.55
N PHE A 604 0.60 10.42 16.98
CA PHE A 604 -0.40 9.43 16.57
C PHE A 604 -0.60 8.35 17.65
N GLN A 605 -1.68 7.59 17.54
CA GLN A 605 -1.92 6.36 18.30
C GLN A 605 -1.23 5.16 17.65
N ASP A 606 -0.67 4.26 18.46
CA ASP A 606 -0.27 2.93 18.02
C ASP A 606 -0.57 1.87 19.09
N ASN A 607 -0.98 0.67 18.65
CA ASN A 607 -1.23 -0.50 19.49
C ASN A 607 -2.24 -0.26 20.64
N HIS A 608 -3.24 0.61 20.39
CA HIS A 608 -4.33 1.00 21.30
C HIS A 608 -3.85 1.60 22.64
N PRO A 609 -3.38 2.87 22.66
CA PRO A 609 -3.05 3.57 23.89
C PRO A 609 -4.29 3.67 24.81
N ASN A 610 -4.11 3.39 26.10
CA ASN A 610 -5.20 3.27 27.08
C ASN A 610 -5.30 4.41 28.10
N GLY A 611 -4.81 5.60 27.73
CA GLY A 611 -4.81 6.81 28.57
C GLY A 611 -4.38 8.04 27.77
N PRO A 612 -4.57 9.26 28.28
CA PRO A 612 -4.37 10.49 27.52
C PRO A 612 -2.90 10.78 27.20
N LEU A 613 -2.70 11.49 26.09
CA LEU A 613 -1.45 12.17 25.78
C LEU A 613 -1.44 13.52 26.51
N THR A 614 -0.33 13.90 27.15
CA THR A 614 -0.17 15.23 27.73
C THR A 614 1.02 15.96 27.12
N VAL A 615 0.75 17.19 26.69
CA VAL A 615 1.68 18.15 26.13
C VAL A 615 1.94 19.23 27.17
N SER A 616 3.20 19.55 27.43
CA SER A 616 3.62 20.60 28.35
C SER A 616 4.64 21.52 27.68
N ILE A 617 4.66 22.78 28.08
CA ILE A 617 5.67 23.74 27.63
C ILE A 617 6.53 24.12 28.84
N THR A 618 7.84 23.98 28.71
CA THR A 618 8.81 24.31 29.76
C THR A 618 9.77 25.39 29.30
N THR A 619 10.25 26.20 30.24
CA THR A 619 11.51 26.95 30.04
C THR A 619 12.69 25.99 29.89
N MET A 620 13.76 26.41 29.22
CA MET A 620 15.06 25.75 29.28
C MET A 620 16.03 26.57 30.14
N ARG A 621 16.91 25.90 30.90
CA ARG A 621 18.01 26.54 31.61
C ARG A 621 19.23 26.70 30.67
N PRO A 622 20.16 27.62 30.98
CA PRO A 622 21.39 27.81 30.18
C PRO A 622 22.31 26.59 30.12
N ASP A 623 22.15 25.63 31.02
CA ASP A 623 22.89 24.35 31.04
C ASP A 623 22.25 23.26 30.13
N GLY A 624 21.21 23.60 29.37
CA GLY A 624 20.48 22.68 28.51
C GLY A 624 19.47 21.78 29.25
N THR A 625 19.27 21.96 30.56
CA THR A 625 18.25 21.21 31.32
C THR A 625 16.88 21.88 31.26
N ARG A 626 15.79 21.11 31.41
CA ARG A 626 14.43 21.69 31.49
C ARG A 626 14.23 22.46 32.79
N GLY A 627 13.75 23.69 32.66
CA GLY A 627 13.32 24.57 33.75
C GLY A 627 11.89 24.28 34.22
N GLY A 628 11.19 25.33 34.65
CA GLY A 628 9.80 25.24 35.12
C GLY A 628 8.80 25.01 33.97
N VAL A 629 7.72 24.29 34.28
CA VAL A 629 6.54 24.14 33.42
C VAL A 629 5.77 25.47 33.41
N LEU A 630 5.50 25.97 32.21
CA LEU A 630 4.73 27.19 31.96
C LEU A 630 3.26 26.85 31.64
N TRP A 631 3.02 25.74 30.95
CA TRP A 631 1.70 25.29 30.53
C TRP A 631 1.66 23.76 30.41
N THR A 632 0.48 23.17 30.62
CA THR A 632 0.18 21.74 30.42
C THR A 632 -1.25 21.58 29.95
N GLY A 633 -1.48 20.67 29.00
CA GLY A 633 -2.80 20.20 28.60
C GLY A 633 -2.79 18.73 28.18
N ALA A 634 -3.96 18.11 28.20
CA ALA A 634 -4.16 16.73 27.79
C ALA A 634 -4.97 16.63 26.49
N ARG A 635 -4.86 15.49 25.82
CA ARG A 635 -5.68 15.03 24.70
C ARG A 635 -6.11 13.62 25.03
N GLU A 636 -7.41 13.35 24.97
CA GLU A 636 -7.93 12.02 25.23
C GLU A 636 -7.63 11.10 24.04
N VAL A 637 -7.67 9.79 24.29
CA VAL A 637 -7.37 8.76 23.27
C VAL A 637 -8.21 8.99 22.00
N GLY A 638 -9.50 9.35 22.16
CA GLY A 638 -10.42 9.59 21.04
C GLY A 638 -10.17 10.87 20.23
N ASP A 639 -9.35 11.80 20.73
CA ASP A 639 -9.04 13.07 20.05
C ASP A 639 -7.85 12.95 19.08
N LEU A 640 -7.18 11.79 19.07
CA LEU A 640 -5.88 11.59 18.45
C LEU A 640 -5.98 10.62 17.27
N SER A 641 -5.41 10.99 16.12
CA SER A 641 -5.40 10.12 14.95
C SER A 641 -4.45 8.94 15.11
N TRP A 642 -4.71 7.85 14.38
CA TRP A 642 -3.74 6.77 14.14
C TRP A 642 -2.73 7.14 13.05
N ALA A 643 -3.05 8.09 12.16
CA ALA A 643 -2.11 8.68 11.23
C ALA A 643 -1.31 9.80 11.93
N PRO A 644 -0.04 10.06 11.57
CA PRO A 644 0.75 11.16 12.15
C PRO A 644 0.11 12.53 11.87
N ALA A 645 -0.53 13.14 12.88
CA ALA A 645 -1.29 14.39 12.73
C ALA A 645 -0.80 15.48 13.70
N GLU A 646 -1.05 16.75 13.37
CA GLU A 646 -0.70 17.87 14.24
C GLU A 646 -1.58 17.93 15.50
N VAL A 647 -1.01 17.57 16.65
CA VAL A 647 -1.62 17.82 17.96
C VAL A 647 -1.37 19.26 18.34
N ALA A 648 -2.30 20.14 17.96
CA ALA A 648 -2.26 21.55 18.30
C ALA A 648 -2.78 21.82 19.72
N VAL A 649 -2.11 22.72 20.42
CA VAL A 649 -2.49 23.29 21.71
C VAL A 649 -2.37 24.82 21.67
N GLU A 650 -3.22 25.50 22.44
CA GLU A 650 -3.27 26.96 22.56
C GLU A 650 -2.88 27.33 23.99
N PRO A 651 -1.59 27.64 24.25
CA PRO A 651 -1.12 27.80 25.62
C PRO A 651 -1.29 29.24 26.15
N ASP A 652 -1.38 30.24 25.27
CA ASP A 652 -1.51 31.67 25.56
C ASP A 652 -0.50 32.22 26.60
N ILE A 653 0.71 31.66 26.61
CA ILE A 653 1.80 32.06 27.51
C ILE A 653 2.71 33.11 26.88
N ALA A 654 3.29 33.99 27.70
CA ALA A 654 4.30 34.94 27.25
C ALA A 654 5.62 34.24 26.92
N VAL A 655 6.20 34.55 25.76
CA VAL A 655 7.55 34.13 25.35
C VAL A 655 8.41 35.34 25.00
N THR A 656 9.73 35.20 25.15
CA THR A 656 10.71 36.27 24.89
C THR A 656 11.70 35.81 23.82
N ALA A 657 11.94 36.68 22.82
CA ALA A 657 12.88 36.43 21.74
C ALA A 657 14.28 36.02 22.28
N GLY A 658 14.90 35.03 21.65
CA GLY A 658 16.19 34.49 22.06
C GLY A 658 16.16 33.59 23.30
N THR A 659 14.99 33.39 23.93
CA THR A 659 14.85 32.46 25.05
C THR A 659 14.53 31.06 24.53
N SER A 660 15.19 30.05 25.12
CA SER A 660 14.95 28.64 24.80
C SER A 660 13.82 28.05 25.66
N TYR A 661 12.95 27.29 25.00
CA TYR A 661 11.81 26.58 25.55
C TYR A 661 11.83 25.13 25.05
N ALA A 662 10.99 24.27 25.63
CA ALA A 662 10.75 22.94 25.12
C ALA A 662 9.28 22.56 25.15
N VAL A 663 8.83 21.91 24.09
CA VAL A 663 7.53 21.24 23.99
C VAL A 663 7.76 19.79 24.39
N VAL A 664 7.16 19.37 25.49
CA VAL A 664 7.36 18.06 26.11
C VAL A 664 6.09 17.23 25.96
N VAL A 665 6.24 16.00 25.49
CA VAL A 665 5.15 15.06 25.24
C VAL A 665 5.32 13.84 26.13
N SER A 666 4.21 13.43 26.74
CA SER A 666 4.21 12.45 27.83
C SER A 666 2.89 11.69 27.93
N ALA A 667 2.94 10.46 28.42
CA ALA A 667 1.75 9.63 28.61
C ALA A 667 1.93 8.77 29.88
N PRO A 668 1.92 9.39 31.08
CA PRO A 668 2.31 8.74 32.34
C PRO A 668 1.45 7.53 32.73
N THR A 669 0.17 7.55 32.37
CA THR A 669 -0.83 6.53 32.73
C THR A 669 -0.98 5.43 31.68
N VAL A 670 -0.37 5.57 30.50
CA VAL A 670 -0.47 4.60 29.41
C VAL A 670 0.37 3.36 29.72
N THR A 671 -0.30 2.20 29.75
CA THR A 671 0.27 0.88 30.06
C THR A 671 0.12 -0.14 28.91
N ARG A 672 -0.80 0.11 27.97
CA ARG A 672 -0.95 -0.60 26.66
C ARG A 672 -0.75 0.41 25.53
N GLY A 673 -0.26 -0.02 24.37
CA GLY A 673 0.00 0.84 23.22
C GLY A 673 1.10 1.87 23.50
N CYS A 674 1.18 2.91 22.67
CA CYS A 674 1.97 4.12 22.88
C CYS A 674 1.40 5.29 22.08
N TYR A 675 1.94 6.48 22.34
CA TYR A 675 1.83 7.59 21.40
C TYR A 675 3.13 7.79 20.62
N GLY A 676 2.96 8.04 19.33
CA GLY A 676 4.03 8.22 18.37
C GLY A 676 4.45 9.67 18.15
N MET A 677 5.48 9.83 17.34
CA MET A 677 5.96 11.12 16.85
C MET A 677 6.51 10.99 15.44
N ALA A 678 6.50 12.10 14.71
CA ALA A 678 7.32 12.23 13.51
C ALA A 678 8.72 12.72 13.90
N TYR A 679 9.77 12.00 13.52
CA TYR A 679 11.17 12.40 13.71
C TYR A 679 11.94 12.44 12.39
N ALA A 680 12.83 13.40 12.22
CA ALA A 680 13.78 13.45 11.11
C ALA A 680 15.19 13.10 11.62
N PRO A 681 15.91 12.16 11.00
CA PRO A 681 17.36 12.11 11.13
C PRO A 681 17.99 13.33 10.42
N ASP A 682 19.26 13.61 10.73
CA ASP A 682 20.09 14.65 10.11
C ASP A 682 19.78 16.11 10.51
N ASP A 683 19.09 16.33 11.64
CA ASP A 683 18.99 17.62 12.37
C ASP A 683 18.54 18.83 11.48
N PRO A 684 17.37 18.75 10.82
CA PRO A 684 16.91 19.80 9.90
C PRO A 684 16.64 21.16 10.56
N TYR A 685 16.56 21.23 11.90
CA TYR A 685 16.21 22.44 12.65
C TYR A 685 17.28 22.80 13.69
N ALA A 686 18.30 23.54 13.23
CA ALA A 686 19.37 24.10 14.07
C ALA A 686 18.90 25.10 15.18
N GLY A 687 17.61 25.41 15.28
CA GLY A 687 17.02 26.25 16.33
C GLY A 687 16.64 25.48 17.61
N GLY A 688 16.99 24.20 17.71
CA GLY A 688 16.62 23.32 18.81
C GLY A 688 17.36 21.98 18.78
N ALA A 689 16.69 20.95 19.30
CA ALA A 689 17.12 19.55 19.33
C ALA A 689 16.01 18.69 19.96
N ALA A 690 15.92 17.43 19.55
CA ALA A 690 15.12 16.42 20.23
C ALA A 690 15.76 15.99 21.56
N LEU A 691 14.94 15.86 22.61
CA LEU A 691 15.31 15.34 23.92
C LEU A 691 14.45 14.14 24.31
N VAL A 692 15.01 13.29 25.18
CA VAL A 692 14.30 12.13 25.74
C VAL A 692 14.67 11.89 27.19
N SER A 693 13.69 11.44 27.95
CA SER A 693 13.78 11.05 29.36
C SER A 693 13.16 9.66 29.52
N THR A 694 13.82 8.78 30.28
CA THR A 694 13.33 7.42 30.58
C THR A 694 12.90 7.21 32.03
N ASP A 695 12.95 8.25 32.86
CA ASP A 695 12.77 8.21 34.32
C ASP A 695 11.66 9.14 34.83
N GLY A 696 10.61 9.33 34.01
CA GLY A 696 9.47 10.18 34.34
C GLY A 696 9.67 11.67 34.10
N GLY A 697 10.87 12.09 33.67
CA GLY A 697 11.21 13.49 33.36
C GLY A 697 12.29 14.07 34.27
N THR A 698 13.00 13.23 35.02
CA THR A 698 14.01 13.59 36.03
C THR A 698 15.36 13.89 35.37
N SER A 699 15.82 13.02 34.45
CA SER A 699 17.02 13.22 33.65
C SER A 699 16.70 13.20 32.15
N TRP A 700 17.42 14.04 31.39
CA TRP A 700 17.20 14.24 29.96
C TRP A 700 18.50 14.09 29.21
N ARG A 701 18.45 13.41 28.06
CA ARG A 701 19.54 13.37 27.07
C ARG A 701 19.08 14.02 25.77
N VAL A 702 20.00 14.69 25.09
CA VAL A 702 19.84 15.11 23.69
C VAL A 702 19.94 13.87 22.80
N GLU A 703 19.05 13.74 21.82
CA GLU A 703 19.22 12.78 20.73
C GLU A 703 19.94 13.47 19.59
N GLN A 704 21.25 13.22 19.49
CA GLN A 704 22.12 13.83 18.47
C GLN A 704 21.64 13.47 17.06
N GLY A 705 21.58 14.46 16.16
CA GLY A 705 21.18 14.24 14.77
C GLY A 705 19.68 13.99 14.58
N ARG A 706 18.83 14.51 15.47
CA ARG A 706 17.37 14.28 15.43
C ARG A 706 16.57 15.50 15.85
N ASP A 707 15.54 15.79 15.05
CA ASP A 707 14.42 16.67 15.40
C ASP A 707 13.08 15.92 15.40
N LEU A 708 12.13 16.43 16.16
CA LEU A 708 10.72 16.03 16.14
C LEU A 708 9.90 17.09 15.38
N LYS A 709 8.84 16.67 14.67
CA LYS A 709 8.02 17.63 13.90
C LYS A 709 7.24 18.56 14.83
N LEU A 710 7.55 19.86 14.74
CA LEU A 710 7.06 20.92 15.61
C LEU A 710 6.78 22.18 14.79
N GLU A 711 5.69 22.87 15.13
CA GLU A 711 5.40 24.24 14.72
C GLU A 711 5.01 25.09 15.95
N THR A 712 5.45 26.34 16.01
CA THR A 712 5.06 27.31 17.04
C THR A 712 4.57 28.61 16.39
N SER A 713 3.57 29.24 16.99
CA SER A 713 3.04 30.53 16.55
C SER A 713 3.03 31.52 17.70
N VAL A 714 3.57 32.72 17.47
CA VAL A 714 3.70 33.80 18.45
C VAL A 714 3.06 35.07 17.88
N ARG A 715 1.96 35.51 18.50
CA ARG A 715 1.26 36.75 18.16
C ARG A 715 1.79 37.93 18.97
N ALA A 716 1.70 39.12 18.38
CA ALA A 716 1.97 40.37 19.11
C ALA A 716 0.93 40.61 20.20
N GLY A 717 1.37 41.18 21.33
CA GLY A 717 0.51 41.52 22.47
C GLY A 717 1.09 41.07 23.81
N SER A 718 0.38 41.43 24.89
CA SER A 718 0.68 40.95 26.24
C SER A 718 -0.25 39.79 26.62
N ALA A 719 0.26 38.79 27.35
CA ALA A 719 -0.57 37.67 27.81
C ALA A 719 -1.75 38.13 28.70
N THR A 720 -1.62 39.29 29.36
CA THR A 720 -2.67 39.94 30.16
C THR A 720 -3.91 40.39 29.39
N GLU A 721 -3.85 40.53 28.06
CA GLU A 721 -5.03 40.89 27.25
C GLU A 721 -5.86 39.67 26.81
N ALA A 722 -5.32 38.44 26.91
CA ALA A 722 -6.02 37.24 26.48
C ALA A 722 -7.18 36.82 27.42
N VAL A 723 -7.01 37.06 28.73
CA VAL A 723 -7.91 36.55 29.77
C VAL A 723 -9.28 37.27 29.80
N SER A 724 -9.41 38.46 29.18
CA SER A 724 -10.67 39.21 29.23
C SER A 724 -11.69 38.87 28.13
N ALA A 725 -11.38 37.92 27.24
CA ALA A 725 -12.24 37.56 26.09
C ALA A 725 -13.07 36.27 26.29
N ALA A 726 -12.89 35.54 27.39
CA ALA A 726 -13.52 34.24 27.61
C ALA A 726 -14.07 34.06 29.04
N ALA A 727 -15.24 34.67 29.32
CA ALA A 727 -16.12 34.27 30.42
C ALA A 727 -17.52 34.94 30.32
N PRO A 728 -18.62 34.22 30.55
CA PRO A 728 -18.91 32.81 30.22
C PRO A 728 -19.85 32.67 29.00
#